data_AF-A0A8J6GAU3-F1
#
_entry.id   AF-A0A8J6GAU3-F1
#
_cell.length_a   1.000
_cell.length_b   1.000
_cell.length_c   1.000
_cell.angle_alpha   90.00
_cell.angle_beta   90.00
_cell.angle_gamma   90.00
#
_symmetry.space_group_name_H-M   'P 1'
#
loop_
_entity.id
_entity.type
_entity.pdbx_description
1 polymer ?
#
loop_
_entity_poly.entity_id
_entity_poly.type
_entity_poly.pdbx_seq_one_letter_code
_entity_poly.pdbx_strand_id
1 'polypeptide(L)'
;MTTPAGSGAGFGSVSWWGLSPALDLQAESPPVDPESQAATEHKIPELDALLLGSVDGRHVLRTLSRAALWPLRRFNFYVLENNLEAVARHMLIFSLALEDPEKMGLQERSETFLELWGNALLRPSVAAFVRDQASRLSHLVPEPDRLEEQLPWLSLRPLKFRERDALEAVFRFWSGGEKGPEVFPMSRLWDSRLRHYLGSRYDARRGVADWDLRMKLHDRGAQVIHIQEFRRWRDTGVAFELRDSSAYHVPNRTLASGRLLSHRGERVAARGYWGDIATGPFVAFGIEADDQSLLRTSNGQPVKTASEITQHNVTELFREVAAWRGPRAIQGYLESPEPDGPTREPFTMHFLSLDSSQTLHHKTCYKGRFQLLYVSCGMVHLLSPELGACVASGGNLVVELARYLVDLWPKELKAFSDRVGELARAAGFSPHTGATPSETFLRFYKLGNSTMGSGDSAVESALVACKVPAPPLEAMSPPQADHAPPLEAMSPPQADHAPPLEAMSPPKADQASPLEAINPLQADLERCGERCELRSGAGNPGPSVGAARDWGAVGGEPAAAGDPQPAPAPIRRRSSANYRAYATEPHAKKKSKISASRKLQLKTLMLQIAKQEIEREAEERRGEKGRVLSTRCQPLELDGLGFEELQDLCRQLHARVDKVDEERYDVEAKVTKNITEIADLTQKIYDLRGKFKRPTLRRVRISADAMMQALLGTRAKESLDLRAHLKQVKKEDIEKENREVGDWRKNIDALSGMEGRKKKFEG
;
A
#
# COMPACT_ATOMS: atom_id res chain seq x y z
N MET A 1 -9.22 -16.47 7.46
CA MET A 1 -7.99 -16.31 6.66
C MET A 1 -7.63 -14.84 6.62
N THR A 2 -6.85 -14.33 7.59
CA THR A 2 -6.52 -12.90 7.64
C THR A 2 -5.21 -12.71 8.42
N THR A 3 -4.12 -12.50 7.70
CA THR A 3 -3.13 -11.44 7.99
C THR A 3 -2.93 -10.70 6.67
N PRO A 4 -2.81 -9.38 6.73
CA PRO A 4 -3.90 -8.57 6.22
C PRO A 4 -3.55 -8.00 4.84
N ALA A 5 -4.52 -7.99 3.93
CA ALA A 5 -4.67 -6.78 3.15
C ALA A 5 -5.35 -5.81 4.12
N GLY A 6 -4.63 -4.75 4.51
CA GLY A 6 -4.98 -3.90 5.66
C GLY A 6 -4.07 -4.00 6.88
N SER A 7 -2.75 -4.14 6.70
CA SER A 7 -1.75 -3.79 7.73
C SER A 7 -1.24 -2.34 7.57
N GLY A 8 -1.55 -1.69 6.45
CA GLY A 8 -0.84 -0.50 5.99
C GLY A 8 0.62 -0.76 5.57
N ALA A 9 1.13 -1.98 5.77
CA ALA A 9 2.54 -2.30 5.53
C ALA A 9 2.90 -2.31 4.04
N GLY A 10 1.91 -2.42 3.14
CA GLY A 10 2.11 -2.35 1.69
C GLY A 10 2.43 -0.94 1.20
N PHE A 11 1.92 0.09 1.87
CA PHE A 11 2.26 1.49 1.58
C PHE A 11 3.71 1.82 1.94
N GLY A 12 4.22 1.24 3.02
CA GLY A 12 5.61 1.43 3.45
C GLY A 12 5.79 2.59 4.41
N SER A 13 7.05 2.91 4.70
CA SER A 13 7.40 4.02 5.60
C SER A 13 7.86 5.27 4.84
N VAL A 14 8.09 5.15 3.54
CA VAL A 14 8.49 6.24 2.66
C VAL A 14 7.49 6.32 1.52
N SER A 15 7.03 7.53 1.21
CA SER A 15 6.24 7.75 0.01
C SER A 15 7.18 8.20 -1.11
N TRP A 16 6.95 7.73 -2.33
CA TRP A 16 7.73 8.11 -3.53
C TRP A 16 6.90 8.75 -4.63
N TRP A 17 5.58 8.62 -4.54
CA TRP A 17 4.59 9.16 -5.47
C TRP A 17 3.32 9.52 -4.71
N GLY A 18 2.53 10.40 -5.31
CA GLY A 18 1.22 10.79 -4.85
C GLY A 18 0.20 9.66 -4.84
N LEU A 19 -0.73 9.73 -3.90
CA LEU A 19 -1.87 8.81 -3.81
C LEU A 19 -3.18 9.46 -4.24
N SER A 20 -3.11 10.62 -4.87
CA SER A 20 -4.24 11.39 -5.37
C SER A 20 -3.85 12.14 -6.64
N PRO A 21 -4.83 12.47 -7.49
CA PRO A 21 -4.62 13.35 -8.64
C PRO A 21 -4.00 14.70 -8.25
N ALA A 22 -3.25 15.30 -9.18
CA ALA A 22 -2.64 16.60 -8.96
C ALA A 22 -3.69 17.72 -8.84
N LEU A 23 -3.43 18.65 -7.92
CA LEU A 23 -4.26 19.83 -7.68
C LEU A 23 -3.60 21.05 -8.30
N ASP A 24 -4.41 21.95 -8.84
CA ASP A 24 -4.01 23.32 -9.12
C ASP A 24 -4.09 24.13 -7.82
N LEU A 25 -2.93 24.41 -7.22
CA LEU A 25 -2.85 25.10 -5.93
C LEU A 25 -3.37 26.54 -6.01
N GLN A 26 -3.36 27.16 -7.20
CA GLN A 26 -3.93 28.49 -7.39
C GLN A 26 -5.46 28.45 -7.32
N ALA A 27 -6.08 27.42 -7.89
CA ALA A 27 -7.51 27.17 -7.79
C ALA A 27 -7.98 26.90 -6.35
N GLU A 28 -7.11 26.29 -5.54
CA GLU A 28 -7.37 25.96 -4.14
C GLU A 28 -7.05 27.12 -3.18
N SER A 29 -6.48 28.22 -3.69
CA SER A 29 -6.10 29.39 -2.89
C SER A 29 -7.20 30.46 -2.91
N PRO A 30 -7.25 31.35 -1.90
CA PRO A 30 -8.10 32.53 -1.97
C PRO A 30 -7.82 33.37 -3.22
N PRO A 31 -8.86 33.96 -3.85
CA PRO A 31 -8.69 34.81 -5.02
C PRO A 31 -7.82 36.03 -4.67
N VAL A 32 -7.15 36.57 -5.69
CA VAL A 32 -6.43 37.83 -5.54
C VAL A 32 -7.47 38.95 -5.43
N ASP A 33 -7.50 39.64 -4.30
CA ASP A 33 -8.42 40.75 -4.08
C ASP A 33 -8.07 41.92 -5.03
N PRO A 34 -9.00 42.35 -5.90
CA PRO A 34 -8.76 43.46 -6.82
C PRO A 34 -8.46 44.80 -6.12
N GLU A 35 -8.93 45.03 -4.88
CA GLU A 35 -8.59 46.24 -4.12
C GLU A 35 -7.12 46.25 -3.64
N SER A 36 -6.53 45.06 -3.44
CA SER A 36 -5.11 44.92 -3.11
C SER A 36 -4.20 45.29 -4.29
N GLN A 37 -4.69 45.13 -5.52
CA GLN A 37 -3.98 45.55 -6.74
C GLN A 37 -3.98 47.07 -6.91
N ALA A 38 -5.01 47.77 -6.42
CA ALA A 38 -5.09 49.24 -6.48
C ALA A 38 -4.16 49.93 -5.45
N ALA A 39 -3.82 49.26 -4.35
CA ALA A 39 -2.95 49.79 -3.29
C ALA A 39 -1.45 49.54 -3.49
N THR A 40 -1.08 48.64 -4.42
CA THR A 40 0.33 48.31 -4.73
C THR A 40 0.65 48.68 -6.17
N GLU A 41 0.84 49.99 -6.43
CA GLU A 41 1.46 50.44 -7.67
C GLU A 41 2.79 49.67 -7.87
N HIS A 42 2.82 48.83 -8.91
CA HIS A 42 3.99 48.12 -9.46
C HIS A 42 4.50 46.82 -8.79
N LYS A 43 3.77 46.15 -7.89
CA LYS A 43 4.22 44.85 -7.34
C LYS A 43 3.34 43.66 -7.76
N ILE A 44 3.95 42.67 -8.42
CA ILE A 44 3.27 41.41 -8.78
C ILE A 44 2.78 40.71 -7.49
N PRO A 45 1.49 40.34 -7.38
CA PRO A 45 0.96 39.65 -6.20
C PRO A 45 1.67 38.30 -5.96
N GLU A 46 1.85 37.92 -4.70
CA GLU A 46 2.54 36.67 -4.32
C GLU A 46 1.54 35.62 -3.81
N LEU A 47 1.81 34.34 -4.07
CA LEU A 47 1.14 33.19 -3.46
C LEU A 47 2.16 32.39 -2.65
N ASP A 48 2.02 32.43 -1.33
CA ASP A 48 2.80 31.62 -0.40
C ASP A 48 2.00 30.35 -0.04
N ALA A 49 2.41 29.21 -0.58
CA ALA A 49 1.79 27.91 -0.34
C ALA A 49 2.73 26.99 0.45
N LEU A 50 2.24 26.43 1.56
CA LEU A 50 2.98 25.46 2.38
C LEU A 50 2.49 24.04 2.07
N LEU A 51 3.39 23.19 1.58
CA LEU A 51 3.11 21.81 1.17
C LEU A 51 3.79 20.82 2.13
N LEU A 52 3.00 20.01 2.83
CA LEU A 52 3.50 18.95 3.71
C LEU A 52 3.35 17.59 3.03
N GLY A 53 4.49 16.97 2.70
CA GLY A 53 4.53 15.61 2.17
C GLY A 53 3.95 15.47 0.77
N SER A 54 4.14 16.47 -0.09
CA SER A 54 3.71 16.37 -1.50
C SER A 54 4.49 15.29 -2.25
N VAL A 55 5.74 15.00 -1.83
CA VAL A 55 6.61 13.87 -2.23
C VAL A 55 7.12 13.88 -3.67
N ASP A 56 6.29 14.23 -4.66
CA ASP A 56 6.60 14.11 -6.09
C ASP A 56 6.39 15.39 -6.90
N GLY A 57 6.15 16.52 -6.24
CA GLY A 57 5.99 17.82 -6.90
C GLY A 57 4.77 17.96 -7.82
N ARG A 58 3.87 16.97 -7.89
CA ARG A 58 2.76 16.96 -8.87
C ARG A 58 1.84 18.17 -8.77
N HIS A 59 1.54 18.64 -7.56
CA HIS A 59 0.68 19.81 -7.35
C HIS A 59 1.36 21.08 -7.83
N VAL A 60 2.68 21.22 -7.59
CA VAL A 60 3.46 22.35 -8.08
C VAL A 60 3.51 22.34 -9.61
N LEU A 61 3.89 21.20 -10.21
CA LEU A 61 3.92 21.02 -11.66
C LEU A 61 2.57 21.32 -12.32
N ARG A 62 1.47 20.85 -11.72
CA ARG A 62 0.11 21.14 -12.19
C ARG A 62 -0.24 22.63 -12.11
N THR A 63 0.12 23.28 -11.01
CA THR A 63 -0.09 24.72 -10.83
C THR A 63 0.68 25.52 -11.88
N LEU A 64 1.96 25.18 -12.12
CA LEU A 64 2.80 25.85 -13.12
C LEU A 64 2.24 25.65 -14.54
N SER A 65 1.79 24.44 -14.90
CA SER A 65 1.18 24.17 -16.21
C SER A 65 -0.12 24.93 -16.46
N ARG A 66 -0.77 25.42 -15.40
CA ARG A 66 -2.04 26.16 -15.47
C ARG A 66 -1.88 27.63 -15.14
N ALA A 67 -0.65 28.10 -14.87
CA ALA A 67 -0.41 29.47 -14.43
C ALA A 67 -0.94 30.51 -15.42
N ALA A 68 -0.94 30.21 -16.72
CA ALA A 68 -1.49 31.08 -17.76
C ALA A 68 -3.02 31.25 -17.72
N LEU A 69 -3.75 30.36 -17.02
CA LEU A 69 -5.22 30.44 -16.86
C LEU A 69 -5.66 31.44 -15.79
N TRP A 70 -4.71 31.94 -14.99
CA TRP A 70 -4.97 32.79 -13.84
C TRP A 70 -4.33 34.18 -13.98
N PRO A 71 -4.80 35.19 -13.24
CA PRO A 71 -4.10 36.47 -13.14
C PRO A 71 -2.66 36.28 -12.68
N LEU A 72 -1.77 37.15 -13.19
CA LEU A 72 -0.34 37.07 -12.90
C LEU A 72 -0.08 37.07 -11.40
N ARG A 73 0.65 36.05 -10.95
CA ARG A 73 1.03 35.87 -9.55
C ARG A 73 2.41 35.21 -9.47
N ARG A 74 3.25 35.67 -8.55
CA ARG A 74 4.52 35.03 -8.22
C ARG A 74 4.27 33.91 -7.22
N PHE A 75 4.83 32.72 -7.44
CA PHE A 75 4.60 31.58 -6.55
C PHE A 75 5.80 31.32 -5.62
N ASN A 76 5.56 31.21 -4.32
CA ASN A 76 6.56 30.71 -3.37
C ASN A 76 6.02 29.42 -2.73
N PHE A 77 6.61 28.29 -3.09
CA PHE A 77 6.26 26.98 -2.56
C PHE A 77 7.19 26.61 -1.43
N TYR A 78 6.66 26.47 -0.21
CA TYR A 78 7.39 26.00 0.95
C TYR A 78 7.12 24.53 1.14
N VAL A 79 8.13 23.68 0.93
CA VAL A 79 7.95 22.23 0.92
C VAL A 79 8.60 21.62 2.16
N LEU A 80 7.81 20.90 2.94
CA LEU A 80 8.26 20.12 4.08
C LEU A 80 8.03 18.63 3.81
N GLU A 81 9.12 17.89 3.67
CA GLU A 81 9.11 16.44 3.48
C GLU A 81 9.52 15.70 4.77
N ASN A 82 9.30 14.39 4.81
CA ASN A 82 9.64 13.55 5.97
C ASN A 82 11.05 12.92 5.89
N ASN A 83 11.72 13.01 4.73
CA ASN A 83 13.06 12.47 4.50
C ASN A 83 13.79 13.28 3.42
N LEU A 84 15.13 13.24 3.43
CA LEU A 84 15.96 14.00 2.49
C LEU A 84 16.01 13.37 1.10
N GLU A 85 15.81 12.06 0.99
CA GLU A 85 15.73 11.37 -0.30
C GLU A 85 14.53 11.89 -1.13
N ALA A 86 13.41 12.21 -0.49
CA ALA A 86 12.26 12.86 -1.13
C ALA A 86 12.57 14.29 -1.58
N VAL A 87 13.31 15.07 -0.77
CA VAL A 87 13.81 16.40 -1.17
C VAL A 87 14.72 16.29 -2.40
N ALA A 88 15.68 15.36 -2.38
CA ALA A 88 16.57 15.09 -3.50
C ALA A 88 15.79 14.70 -4.78
N ARG A 89 14.72 13.89 -4.63
CA ARG A 89 13.87 13.49 -5.76
C ARG A 89 13.13 14.68 -6.35
N HIS A 90 12.60 15.60 -5.54
CA HIS A 90 12.00 16.82 -6.07
C HIS A 90 13.02 17.61 -6.89
N MET A 91 14.22 17.83 -6.35
CA MET A 91 15.27 18.56 -7.08
C MET A 91 15.58 17.92 -8.44
N LEU A 92 15.68 16.60 -8.49
CA LEU A 92 15.90 15.85 -9.74
C LEU A 92 14.71 15.93 -10.70
N ILE A 93 13.48 15.77 -10.20
CA ILE A 93 12.25 15.87 -10.99
C ILE A 93 12.11 17.26 -11.61
N PHE A 94 12.34 18.32 -10.85
CA PHE A 94 12.27 19.69 -11.37
C PHE A 94 13.44 20.03 -12.29
N SER A 95 14.64 19.49 -12.04
CA SER A 95 15.76 19.63 -12.99
C SER A 95 15.42 19.00 -14.35
N LEU A 96 14.70 17.88 -14.36
CA LEU A 96 14.18 17.25 -15.58
C LEU A 96 13.04 18.05 -16.22
N ALA A 97 12.03 18.42 -15.43
CA ALA A 97 10.85 19.12 -15.93
C ALA A 97 11.20 20.48 -16.56
N LEU A 98 12.15 21.18 -15.95
CA LEU A 98 12.60 22.53 -16.33
C LEU A 98 13.85 22.51 -17.22
N GLU A 99 14.27 21.34 -17.71
CA GLU A 99 15.42 21.21 -18.62
C GLU A 99 15.18 22.01 -19.90
N ASP A 100 16.25 22.45 -20.54
CA ASP A 100 16.15 23.18 -21.79
C ASP A 100 15.50 22.32 -22.90
N PRO A 101 14.42 22.78 -23.57
CA PRO A 101 13.83 22.10 -24.72
C PRO A 101 14.83 21.77 -25.83
N GLU A 102 15.92 22.53 -25.98
CA GLU A 102 16.98 22.27 -26.96
C GLU A 102 17.87 21.07 -26.57
N LYS A 103 18.02 20.79 -25.27
CA LYS A 103 18.84 19.68 -24.77
C LYS A 103 18.08 18.36 -24.72
N MET A 104 16.80 18.41 -24.36
CA MET A 104 15.97 17.22 -24.21
C MET A 104 14.56 17.51 -24.73
N GLY A 105 14.21 16.79 -25.80
CA GLY A 105 12.90 16.92 -26.45
C GLY A 105 11.75 16.54 -25.51
N LEU A 106 10.57 17.08 -25.80
CA LEU A 106 9.38 16.93 -24.94
C LEU A 106 9.00 15.46 -24.69
N GLN A 107 9.02 14.63 -25.73
CA GLN A 107 8.71 13.21 -25.62
C GLN A 107 9.74 12.50 -24.73
N GLU A 108 11.04 12.63 -25.04
CA GLU A 108 12.13 12.04 -24.25
C GLU A 108 12.05 12.44 -22.77
N ARG A 109 11.76 13.72 -22.51
CA ARG A 109 11.60 14.25 -21.16
C ARG A 109 10.44 13.61 -20.41
N SER A 110 9.28 13.51 -21.06
CA SER A 110 8.10 12.87 -20.45
C SER A 110 8.33 11.39 -20.18
N GLU A 111 8.93 10.64 -21.11
CA GLU A 111 9.27 9.23 -20.91
C GLU A 111 10.30 9.04 -19.77
N THR A 112 11.32 9.89 -19.74
CA THR A 112 12.35 9.91 -18.68
C THR A 112 11.71 10.18 -17.31
N PHE A 113 10.72 11.08 -17.24
CA PHE A 113 9.99 11.37 -16.01
C PHE A 113 9.21 10.14 -15.54
N LEU A 114 8.44 9.49 -16.42
CA LEU A 114 7.65 8.31 -16.08
C LEU A 114 8.52 7.20 -15.47
N GLU A 115 9.69 6.94 -16.07
CA GLU A 115 10.63 5.94 -15.56
C GLU A 115 11.26 6.34 -14.22
N LEU A 116 11.78 7.57 -14.12
CA LEU A 116 12.39 8.09 -12.90
C LEU A 116 11.41 8.07 -11.72
N TRP A 117 10.18 8.48 -11.98
CA TRP A 117 9.14 8.66 -10.98
C TRP A 117 8.53 7.33 -10.54
N GLY A 118 8.13 6.47 -11.48
CA GLY A 118 7.28 5.30 -11.21
C GLY A 118 7.96 3.93 -11.27
N ASN A 119 9.18 3.81 -11.81
CA ASN A 119 9.80 2.51 -12.05
C ASN A 119 10.95 2.19 -11.07
N ALA A 120 10.98 0.95 -10.61
CA ALA A 120 12.09 0.38 -9.84
C ALA A 120 13.34 0.11 -10.68
N LEU A 121 13.17 -0.16 -11.98
CA LEU A 121 14.24 -0.43 -12.93
C LEU A 121 14.14 0.57 -14.08
N LEU A 122 15.29 1.02 -14.57
CA LEU A 122 15.44 2.06 -15.57
C LEU A 122 16.12 1.49 -16.82
N ARG A 123 15.88 2.16 -17.95
CA ARG A 123 16.75 2.04 -19.12
C ARG A 123 18.15 2.62 -18.84
N PRO A 124 19.21 2.14 -19.51
CA PRO A 124 20.56 2.69 -19.36
C PRO A 124 20.67 4.20 -19.61
N SER A 125 19.91 4.74 -20.57
CA SER A 125 19.89 6.18 -20.87
C SER A 125 19.34 7.01 -19.71
N VAL A 126 18.20 6.60 -19.14
CA VAL A 126 17.59 7.28 -17.98
C VAL A 126 18.50 7.17 -16.75
N ALA A 127 19.13 6.00 -16.53
CA ALA A 127 20.09 5.84 -15.46
C ALA A 127 21.35 6.71 -15.65
N ALA A 128 21.80 6.93 -16.88
CA ALA A 128 22.87 7.88 -17.18
C ALA A 128 22.47 9.32 -16.83
N PHE A 129 21.28 9.76 -17.26
CA PHE A 129 20.74 11.07 -16.90
C PHE A 129 20.69 11.27 -15.37
N VAL A 130 20.20 10.28 -14.62
CA VAL A 130 20.18 10.33 -13.15
C VAL A 130 21.58 10.51 -12.57
N ARG A 131 22.58 9.77 -13.08
CA ARG A 131 23.96 9.87 -12.60
C ARG A 131 24.56 11.24 -12.86
N ASP A 132 24.35 11.78 -14.05
CA ASP A 132 24.91 13.08 -14.46
C ASP A 132 24.29 14.22 -13.64
N GLN A 133 22.96 14.23 -13.51
CA GLN A 133 22.26 15.22 -12.69
C GLN A 133 22.60 15.08 -11.20
N ALA A 134 22.68 13.86 -10.67
CA ALA A 134 23.09 13.65 -9.30
C ALA A 134 24.54 14.11 -9.05
N SER A 135 25.46 13.86 -10.00
CA SER A 135 26.83 14.37 -9.91
C SER A 135 26.84 15.88 -9.85
N ARG A 136 26.10 16.55 -10.74
CA ARG A 136 25.97 18.02 -10.75
C ARG A 136 25.40 18.55 -9.44
N LEU A 137 24.26 18.02 -8.99
CA LEU A 137 23.58 18.48 -7.77
C LEU A 137 24.42 18.22 -6.51
N SER A 138 25.20 17.14 -6.46
CA SER A 138 26.10 16.86 -5.33
C SER A 138 27.12 17.97 -5.10
N HIS A 139 27.62 18.61 -6.15
CA HIS A 139 28.56 19.73 -6.03
C HIS A 139 27.88 21.07 -5.68
N LEU A 140 26.59 21.23 -5.98
CA LEU A 140 25.88 22.50 -5.75
C LEU A 140 25.22 22.58 -4.37
N VAL A 141 24.71 21.46 -3.84
CA VAL A 141 23.97 21.44 -2.56
C VAL A 141 24.74 22.05 -1.37
N PRO A 142 26.05 21.82 -1.20
CA PRO A 142 26.82 22.45 -0.13
C PRO A 142 26.93 23.98 -0.25
N GLU A 143 26.79 24.53 -1.47
CA GLU A 143 27.04 25.92 -1.81
C GLU A 143 25.74 26.62 -2.25
N PRO A 144 24.93 27.13 -1.30
CA PRO A 144 23.57 27.57 -1.55
C PRO A 144 23.50 28.80 -2.47
N ASP A 145 24.50 29.68 -2.41
CA ASP A 145 24.55 30.87 -3.26
C ASP A 145 24.79 30.48 -4.73
N ARG A 146 25.77 29.59 -4.98
CA ARG A 146 26.04 29.03 -6.32
C ARG A 146 24.89 28.17 -6.85
N LEU A 147 24.18 27.47 -5.96
CA LEU A 147 22.97 26.74 -6.32
C LEU A 147 21.88 27.70 -6.80
N GLU A 148 21.60 28.78 -6.07
CA GLU A 148 20.57 29.76 -6.43
C GLU A 148 20.92 30.52 -7.71
N GLU A 149 22.21 30.75 -8.00
CA GLU A 149 22.65 31.30 -9.30
C GLU A 149 22.34 30.37 -10.47
N GLN A 150 22.56 29.05 -10.32
CA GLN A 150 22.35 28.08 -11.40
C GLN A 150 20.91 27.55 -11.48
N LEU A 151 20.19 27.57 -10.38
CA LEU A 151 18.82 27.06 -10.22
C LEU A 151 18.00 28.11 -9.46
N PRO A 152 17.67 29.26 -10.08
CA PRO A 152 17.00 30.37 -9.41
C PRO A 152 15.58 30.05 -8.91
N TRP A 153 14.98 28.96 -9.38
CA TRP A 153 13.73 28.42 -8.87
C TRP A 153 13.86 27.66 -7.54
N LEU A 154 15.08 27.39 -7.04
CA LEU A 154 15.33 26.52 -5.87
C LEU A 154 16.07 27.26 -4.75
N SER A 155 15.57 27.15 -3.52
CA SER A 155 16.27 27.64 -2.32
C SER A 155 16.38 26.57 -1.24
N LEU A 156 17.63 26.32 -0.81
CA LEU A 156 17.97 25.40 0.28
C LEU A 156 18.38 26.13 1.57
N ARG A 157 18.30 27.48 1.60
CA ARG A 157 18.64 28.31 2.77
C ARG A 157 17.95 27.86 4.07
N PRO A 158 16.68 27.38 4.08
CA PRO A 158 16.05 26.95 5.32
C PRO A 158 16.58 25.63 5.89
N LEU A 159 17.33 24.84 5.11
CA LEU A 159 17.94 23.58 5.56
C LEU A 159 19.16 23.82 6.44
N LYS A 160 19.32 23.00 7.47
CA LYS A 160 20.51 22.99 8.33
C LYS A 160 21.72 22.51 7.52
N PHE A 161 22.92 22.93 7.91
CA PHE A 161 24.18 22.47 7.27
C PHE A 161 24.27 20.94 7.19
N ARG A 162 24.01 20.25 8.31
CA ARG A 162 23.97 18.78 8.37
C ARG A 162 22.96 18.13 7.41
N GLU A 163 21.82 18.78 7.16
CA GLU A 163 20.82 18.27 6.22
C GLU A 163 21.32 18.41 4.77
N ARG A 164 22.03 19.50 4.46
CA ARG A 164 22.68 19.68 3.15
C ARG A 164 23.81 18.68 2.93
N ASP A 165 24.63 18.39 3.93
CA ASP A 165 25.67 17.35 3.85
C ASP A 165 25.04 15.96 3.60
N ALA A 166 23.95 15.66 4.31
CA ALA A 166 23.21 14.41 4.11
C ALA A 166 22.57 14.33 2.72
N LEU A 167 22.06 15.45 2.21
CA LEU A 167 21.50 15.56 0.85
C LEU A 167 22.58 15.38 -0.22
N GLU A 168 23.76 15.95 -0.03
CA GLU A 168 24.94 15.70 -0.87
C GLU A 168 25.31 14.20 -0.88
N ALA A 169 25.30 13.54 0.28
CA ALA A 169 25.56 12.11 0.38
C ALA A 169 24.52 11.25 -0.39
N VAL A 170 23.25 11.67 -0.41
CA VAL A 170 22.20 11.04 -1.24
C VAL A 170 22.56 11.14 -2.72
N PHE A 171 22.94 12.34 -3.20
CA PHE A 171 23.32 12.53 -4.60
C PHE A 171 24.60 11.78 -4.98
N ARG A 172 25.62 11.70 -4.10
CA ARG A 172 26.81 10.86 -4.32
C ARG A 172 26.48 9.39 -4.48
N PHE A 173 25.50 8.88 -3.71
CA PHE A 173 25.02 7.51 -3.87
C PHE A 173 24.33 7.29 -5.22
N TRP A 174 23.53 8.26 -5.67
CA TRP A 174 22.84 8.21 -6.98
C TRP A 174 23.81 8.31 -8.16
N SER A 175 24.88 9.10 -8.05
CA SER A 175 25.88 9.28 -9.12
C SER A 175 26.76 8.04 -9.35
N GLY A 176 26.75 7.07 -8.45
CA GLY A 176 27.54 5.85 -8.60
C GLY A 176 28.85 5.83 -7.80
N GLY A 177 29.01 6.68 -6.79
CA GLY A 177 30.27 6.88 -6.05
C GLY A 177 30.82 5.66 -5.30
N GLU A 178 30.00 4.65 -4.99
CA GLU A 178 30.46 3.40 -4.35
C GLU A 178 30.83 2.36 -5.41
N LYS A 179 32.11 2.34 -5.81
CA LYS A 179 32.69 1.33 -6.72
C LYS A 179 32.95 0.02 -5.96
N GLY A 180 32.16 -1.03 -6.22
CA GLY A 180 32.34 -2.40 -5.69
C GLY A 180 31.12 -3.31 -5.96
N PRO A 181 31.19 -4.65 -5.77
CA PRO A 181 30.24 -5.63 -6.32
C PRO A 181 28.84 -5.68 -5.68
N GLU A 182 28.41 -4.63 -4.98
CA GLU A 182 27.05 -4.52 -4.46
C GLU A 182 26.25 -3.52 -5.30
N VAL A 183 25.89 -3.95 -6.51
CA VAL A 183 24.83 -3.30 -7.29
C VAL A 183 23.61 -3.18 -6.37
N PHE A 184 23.10 -1.96 -6.12
CA PHE A 184 21.89 -1.74 -5.33
C PHE A 184 20.79 -2.72 -5.80
N PRO A 185 20.47 -3.78 -5.03
CA PRO A 185 19.82 -4.96 -5.58
C PRO A 185 18.30 -4.76 -5.56
N MET A 186 17.83 -3.77 -6.32
CA MET A 186 16.47 -3.27 -6.28
C MET A 186 15.42 -4.37 -6.47
N SER A 187 15.62 -5.28 -7.43
CA SER A 187 14.70 -6.40 -7.67
C SER A 187 14.60 -7.35 -6.46
N ARG A 188 15.72 -7.63 -5.78
CA ARG A 188 15.75 -8.46 -4.57
C ARG A 188 15.07 -7.76 -3.39
N LEU A 189 15.30 -6.45 -3.26
CA LEU A 189 14.66 -5.63 -2.21
C LEU A 189 13.15 -5.54 -2.41
N TRP A 190 12.71 -5.33 -3.65
CA TRP A 190 11.30 -5.34 -4.03
C TRP A 190 10.65 -6.69 -3.71
N ASP A 191 11.26 -7.78 -4.16
CA ASP A 191 10.75 -9.14 -3.93
C ASP A 191 10.70 -9.49 -2.44
N SER A 192 11.75 -9.15 -1.68
CA SER A 192 11.79 -9.33 -0.23
C SER A 192 10.64 -8.60 0.46
N ARG A 193 10.37 -7.35 0.05
CA ARG A 193 9.25 -6.57 0.58
C ARG A 193 7.89 -7.19 0.21
N LEU A 194 7.74 -7.67 -1.02
CA LEU A 194 6.54 -8.34 -1.50
C LEU A 194 6.26 -9.64 -0.73
N ARG A 195 7.29 -10.46 -0.49
CA ARG A 195 7.21 -11.67 0.36
C ARG A 195 6.79 -11.33 1.78
N HIS A 196 7.37 -10.27 2.35
CA HIS A 196 7.01 -9.84 3.69
C HIS A 196 5.54 -9.37 3.77
N TYR A 197 5.10 -8.56 2.81
CA TYR A 197 3.74 -8.02 2.76
C TYR A 197 2.68 -9.10 2.51
N LEU A 198 2.91 -9.98 1.54
CA LEU A 198 1.94 -11.02 1.17
C LEU A 198 1.98 -12.23 2.10
N GLY A 199 3.14 -12.53 2.71
CA GLY A 199 3.37 -13.68 3.54
C GLY A 199 3.01 -14.97 2.82
N SER A 200 2.15 -15.80 3.43
CA SER A 200 1.66 -17.05 2.83
C SER A 200 0.88 -16.88 1.53
N ARG A 201 0.50 -15.65 1.15
CA ARG A 201 -0.23 -15.37 -0.11
C ARG A 201 0.71 -15.03 -1.27
N TYR A 202 2.02 -15.01 -1.05
CA TYR A 202 3.00 -14.61 -2.06
C TYR A 202 2.93 -15.50 -3.32
N ASP A 203 2.70 -16.80 -3.16
CA ASP A 203 2.56 -17.72 -4.30
C ASP A 203 1.28 -17.44 -5.11
N ALA A 204 0.26 -16.90 -4.45
CA ALA A 204 -1.00 -16.45 -5.06
C ALA A 204 -1.02 -14.94 -5.40
N ARG A 205 0.15 -14.27 -5.44
CA ARG A 205 0.26 -12.80 -5.57
C ARG A 205 -0.49 -12.20 -6.76
N ARG A 206 -0.54 -12.90 -7.89
CA ARG A 206 -1.28 -12.44 -9.09
C ARG A 206 -2.79 -12.37 -8.85
N GLY A 207 -3.33 -13.33 -8.10
CA GLY A 207 -4.74 -13.31 -7.69
C GLY A 207 -5.01 -12.22 -6.64
N VAL A 208 -4.07 -11.97 -5.73
CA VAL A 208 -4.17 -10.86 -4.77
C VAL A 208 -4.17 -9.51 -5.49
N ALA A 209 -3.26 -9.30 -6.45
CA ALA A 209 -3.21 -8.07 -7.24
C ALA A 209 -4.51 -7.83 -8.03
N ASP A 210 -5.09 -8.88 -8.62
CA ASP A 210 -6.37 -8.77 -9.33
C ASP A 210 -7.52 -8.37 -8.41
N TRP A 211 -7.57 -8.97 -7.22
CA TRP A 211 -8.56 -8.63 -6.20
C TRP A 211 -8.38 -7.19 -5.69
N ASP A 212 -7.15 -6.79 -5.39
CA ASP A 212 -6.83 -5.43 -4.94
C ASP A 212 -7.20 -4.38 -6.00
N LEU A 213 -6.94 -4.65 -7.28
CA LEU A 213 -7.31 -3.76 -8.36
C LEU A 213 -8.83 -3.64 -8.50
N ARG A 214 -9.51 -4.76 -8.72
CA ARG A 214 -10.95 -4.76 -9.06
C ARG A 214 -11.84 -4.36 -7.90
N MET A 215 -11.55 -4.84 -6.70
CA MET A 215 -12.44 -4.67 -5.54
C MET A 215 -12.06 -3.49 -4.65
N LYS A 216 -11.01 -2.75 -5.00
CA LYS A 216 -10.59 -1.59 -4.21
C LYS A 216 -10.27 -0.40 -5.08
N LEU A 217 -9.33 -0.51 -6.02
CA LEU A 217 -8.98 0.65 -6.85
C LEU A 217 -10.10 1.00 -7.84
N HIS A 218 -10.63 0.02 -8.57
CA HIS A 218 -11.74 0.23 -9.51
C HIS A 218 -13.02 0.69 -8.80
N ASP A 219 -13.39 0.06 -7.70
CA ASP A 219 -14.52 0.48 -6.84
C ASP A 219 -14.36 1.92 -6.32
N ARG A 220 -13.13 2.42 -6.22
CA ARG A 220 -12.81 3.78 -5.78
C ARG A 220 -12.60 4.76 -6.92
N GLY A 221 -12.90 4.38 -8.16
CA GLY A 221 -12.89 5.27 -9.32
C GLY A 221 -11.66 5.16 -10.23
N ALA A 222 -10.68 4.30 -9.91
CA ALA A 222 -9.46 4.15 -10.72
C ALA A 222 -9.60 3.06 -11.81
N GLN A 223 -10.72 3.07 -12.55
CA GLN A 223 -11.11 2.01 -13.49
C GLN A 223 -10.17 1.89 -14.71
N VAL A 224 -9.49 2.98 -15.07
CA VAL A 224 -8.53 3.05 -16.19
C VAL A 224 -7.23 2.28 -15.93
N ILE A 225 -6.95 1.91 -14.68
CA ILE A 225 -5.77 1.09 -14.35
C ILE A 225 -6.03 -0.33 -14.85
N HIS A 226 -5.27 -0.73 -15.87
CA HIS A 226 -5.42 -2.04 -16.50
C HIS A 226 -4.74 -3.14 -15.69
N ILE A 227 -5.28 -4.36 -15.74
CA ILE A 227 -4.77 -5.47 -14.92
C ILE A 227 -3.34 -5.90 -15.30
N GLN A 228 -2.97 -5.77 -16.58
CA GLN A 228 -1.63 -6.14 -17.05
C GLN A 228 -0.55 -5.21 -16.49
N GLU A 229 -0.75 -3.88 -16.57
CA GLU A 229 0.20 -2.91 -16.02
C GLU A 229 0.29 -2.99 -14.49
N PHE A 230 -0.86 -3.18 -13.82
CA PHE A 230 -0.88 -3.30 -12.36
C PHE A 230 -0.18 -4.58 -11.87
N ARG A 231 -0.42 -5.73 -12.52
CA ARG A 231 0.26 -6.99 -12.19
C ARG A 231 1.76 -6.92 -12.48
N ARG A 232 2.15 -6.37 -13.63
CA ARG A 232 3.56 -6.16 -13.98
C ARG A 232 4.25 -5.34 -12.90
N TRP A 233 3.68 -4.18 -12.55
CA TRP A 233 4.23 -3.33 -11.49
C TRP A 233 4.33 -4.04 -10.14
N ARG A 234 3.30 -4.81 -9.74
CA ARG A 234 3.34 -5.58 -8.47
C ARG A 234 4.46 -6.63 -8.47
N ASP A 235 4.67 -7.31 -9.59
CA ASP A 235 5.66 -8.38 -9.73
C ASP A 235 7.10 -7.83 -9.88
N THR A 236 7.31 -6.72 -10.59
CA THR A 236 8.66 -6.25 -10.99
C THR A 236 9.06 -4.87 -10.46
N GLY A 237 8.09 -4.08 -10.00
CA GLY A 237 8.28 -2.67 -9.65
C GLY A 237 8.35 -1.73 -10.87
N VAL A 238 8.12 -2.21 -12.09
CA VAL A 238 8.08 -1.38 -13.30
C VAL A 238 6.63 -1.04 -13.65
N ALA A 239 6.25 0.22 -13.43
CA ALA A 239 4.91 0.74 -13.73
C ALA A 239 4.73 1.02 -15.22
N PHE A 240 5.64 1.82 -15.77
CA PHE A 240 5.58 2.33 -17.15
C PHE A 240 6.60 1.61 -18.03
N GLU A 241 6.12 0.68 -18.85
CA GLU A 241 6.92 -0.04 -19.85
C GLU A 241 6.70 0.61 -21.21
N LEU A 242 7.59 1.55 -21.53
CA LEU A 242 7.53 2.37 -22.75
C LEU A 242 8.32 1.75 -23.91
N ARG A 243 9.12 0.73 -23.60
CA ARG A 243 9.97 -0.06 -24.51
C ARG A 243 9.90 -1.53 -24.09
N ASP A 244 10.58 -2.41 -24.81
CA ASP A 244 10.62 -3.84 -24.48
C ASP A 244 11.08 -4.11 -23.04
N SER A 245 10.49 -5.12 -22.40
CA SER A 245 10.76 -5.46 -20.99
C SER A 245 12.24 -5.70 -20.69
N SER A 246 13.01 -6.20 -21.67
CA SER A 246 14.45 -6.46 -21.56
C SER A 246 15.29 -5.18 -21.41
N ALA A 247 14.74 -4.01 -21.78
CA ALA A 247 15.42 -2.73 -21.66
C ALA A 247 15.57 -2.25 -20.20
N TYR A 248 14.77 -2.79 -19.26
CA TYR A 248 14.70 -2.35 -17.87
C TYR A 248 15.50 -3.25 -16.94
N HIS A 249 16.81 -2.99 -16.81
CA HIS A 249 17.72 -3.80 -16.00
C HIS A 249 18.64 -3.00 -15.07
N VAL A 250 18.63 -1.67 -15.15
CA VAL A 250 19.45 -0.81 -14.28
C VAL A 250 18.64 -0.38 -13.06
N PRO A 251 19.11 -0.54 -11.82
CA PRO A 251 18.32 -0.20 -10.64
C PRO A 251 18.10 1.31 -10.49
N ASN A 252 16.85 1.71 -10.20
CA ASN A 252 16.52 3.08 -9.87
C ASN A 252 16.96 3.40 -8.42
N ARG A 253 18.17 3.93 -8.27
CA ARG A 253 18.74 4.31 -6.95
C ARG A 253 17.96 5.44 -6.27
N THR A 254 17.16 6.19 -7.01
CA THR A 254 16.37 7.30 -6.46
C THR A 254 15.18 6.84 -5.61
N LEU A 255 14.87 5.55 -5.62
CA LEU A 255 13.85 4.92 -4.76
C LEU A 255 14.47 4.24 -3.52
N ALA A 256 15.78 4.36 -3.33
CA ALA A 256 16.46 3.85 -2.15
C ALA A 256 16.28 4.81 -0.97
N SER A 257 16.07 4.25 0.22
CA SER A 257 16.05 5.01 1.47
C SER A 257 16.83 4.30 2.58
N GLY A 258 17.51 5.07 3.41
CA GLY A 258 18.25 4.59 4.57
C GLY A 258 17.35 4.33 5.79
N ARG A 259 17.53 3.21 6.47
CA ARG A 259 16.87 2.93 7.75
C ARG A 259 17.83 2.29 8.74
N LEU A 260 17.75 2.70 10.01
CA LEU A 260 18.41 2.00 11.11
C LEU A 260 17.62 0.73 11.45
N LEU A 261 18.23 -0.42 11.22
CA LEU A 261 17.69 -1.74 11.56
C LEU A 261 18.40 -2.29 12.79
N SER A 262 17.66 -2.97 13.68
CA SER A 262 18.29 -3.70 14.78
C SER A 262 18.73 -5.08 14.29
N HIS A 263 20.03 -5.33 14.30
CA HIS A 263 20.61 -6.64 14.00
C HIS A 263 21.40 -7.11 15.22
N ARG A 264 20.98 -8.24 15.81
CA ARG A 264 21.62 -8.83 17.01
C ARG A 264 21.77 -7.85 18.20
N GLY A 265 20.86 -6.89 18.34
CA GLY A 265 20.89 -5.87 19.40
C GLY A 265 21.60 -4.56 19.02
N GLU A 266 22.34 -4.53 17.92
CA GLU A 266 23.01 -3.32 17.40
C GLU A 266 22.16 -2.61 16.35
N ARG A 267 22.25 -1.28 16.26
CA ARG A 267 21.57 -0.51 15.21
C ARG A 267 22.49 -0.33 14.00
N VAL A 268 22.20 -1.04 12.93
CA VAL A 268 22.93 -0.99 11.66
C VAL A 268 22.15 -0.15 10.66
N ALA A 269 22.80 0.83 10.04
CA ALA A 269 22.21 1.57 8.93
C ALA A 269 22.17 0.67 7.69
N ALA A 270 20.97 0.40 7.17
CA ALA A 270 20.75 -0.36 5.96
C ALA A 270 20.02 0.50 4.93
N ARG A 271 20.53 0.52 3.71
CA ARG A 271 19.87 1.15 2.57
C ARG A 271 19.01 0.12 1.85
N GLY A 272 17.74 0.44 1.60
CA GLY A 272 16.78 -0.50 1.02
C GLY A 272 15.64 0.20 0.31
N TYR A 273 14.65 -0.58 -0.13
CA TYR A 273 13.39 -0.04 -0.67
C TYR A 273 12.29 -0.17 0.39
N TRP A 274 11.80 0.96 0.87
CA TRP A 274 10.75 1.06 1.90
C TRP A 274 9.50 1.79 1.42
N GLY A 275 9.37 1.90 0.09
CA GLY A 275 8.31 2.63 -0.63
C GLY A 275 6.97 1.90 -0.66
N ASP A 276 6.09 2.20 -1.61
CA ASP A 276 4.82 1.50 -1.82
C ASP A 276 4.94 0.31 -2.79
N ILE A 277 4.26 -0.79 -2.49
CA ILE A 277 4.16 -1.97 -3.38
C ILE A 277 2.71 -2.40 -3.57
N ALA A 278 1.74 -1.72 -2.95
CA ALA A 278 0.34 -2.11 -2.97
C ALA A 278 -0.50 -1.24 -3.91
N THR A 279 -0.32 0.09 -3.92
CA THR A 279 -1.20 1.03 -4.64
C THR A 279 -0.64 1.42 -6.01
N GLY A 280 0.64 1.80 -6.03
CA GLY A 280 1.38 2.17 -7.23
C GLY A 280 1.14 3.62 -7.66
N PRO A 281 1.92 4.08 -8.65
CA PRO A 281 1.96 5.49 -9.06
C PRO A 281 0.75 5.92 -9.92
N PHE A 282 -0.03 4.97 -10.45
CA PHE A 282 -1.03 5.21 -11.50
C PHE A 282 -2.09 6.28 -11.18
N VAL A 283 -2.37 6.53 -9.90
CA VAL A 283 -3.41 7.47 -9.46
C VAL A 283 -3.00 8.93 -9.68
N ALA A 284 -1.72 9.28 -9.54
CA ALA A 284 -1.31 10.69 -9.48
C ALA A 284 -1.56 11.46 -10.79
N PHE A 285 -1.35 10.79 -11.92
CA PHE A 285 -1.46 11.38 -13.27
C PHE A 285 -2.30 10.53 -14.23
N GLY A 286 -2.78 9.35 -13.83
CA GLY A 286 -3.34 8.37 -14.76
C GLY A 286 -4.85 8.17 -14.70
N ILE A 287 -5.55 8.70 -13.68
CA ILE A 287 -7.00 8.46 -13.49
C ILE A 287 -7.89 9.66 -13.82
N GLU A 288 -7.30 10.83 -14.04
CA GLU A 288 -7.97 12.05 -14.46
C GLU A 288 -7.20 12.62 -15.65
N ALA A 289 -7.89 13.30 -16.57
CA ALA A 289 -7.29 13.96 -17.72
C ALA A 289 -8.11 15.21 -18.06
N ASP A 290 -7.45 16.25 -18.58
CA ASP A 290 -8.16 17.42 -19.11
C ASP A 290 -8.90 17.06 -20.40
N ASP A 291 -8.26 16.30 -21.29
CA ASP A 291 -8.89 15.70 -22.46
C ASP A 291 -9.78 14.51 -22.05
N GLN A 292 -11.10 14.76 -22.04
CA GLN A 292 -12.11 13.75 -21.71
C GLN A 292 -12.15 12.59 -22.71
N SER A 293 -11.60 12.74 -23.91
CA SER A 293 -11.53 11.66 -24.91
C SER A 293 -10.72 10.47 -24.42
N LEU A 294 -9.71 10.72 -23.58
CA LEU A 294 -8.84 9.71 -22.99
C LEU A 294 -9.55 8.85 -21.92
N LEU A 295 -10.60 9.39 -21.29
CA LEU A 295 -11.39 8.69 -20.27
C LEU A 295 -12.59 7.95 -20.88
N ARG A 296 -12.70 7.91 -22.22
CA ARG A 296 -13.78 7.22 -22.90
C ARG A 296 -13.73 5.71 -22.64
N THR A 297 -14.91 5.12 -22.50
CA THR A 297 -15.09 3.68 -22.42
C THR A 297 -15.74 3.14 -23.70
N SER A 298 -15.38 1.91 -24.07
CA SER A 298 -15.98 1.12 -25.14
C SER A 298 -16.32 -0.25 -24.59
N ASN A 299 -17.57 -0.70 -24.75
CA ASN A 299 -18.07 -1.96 -24.17
C ASN A 299 -17.81 -2.09 -22.65
N GLY A 300 -17.87 -0.98 -21.91
CA GLY A 300 -17.62 -0.95 -20.47
C GLY A 300 -16.14 -1.14 -20.08
N GLN A 301 -15.21 -1.09 -21.03
CA GLN A 301 -13.77 -1.07 -20.79
C GLN A 301 -13.17 0.29 -21.17
N PRO A 302 -12.20 0.83 -20.40
CA PRO A 302 -11.44 2.01 -20.79
C PRO A 302 -10.77 1.82 -22.15
N VAL A 303 -10.86 2.82 -23.02
CA VAL A 303 -10.15 2.82 -24.32
C VAL A 303 -8.66 3.04 -24.12
N LYS A 304 -8.29 3.83 -23.10
CA LYS A 304 -6.90 4.13 -22.73
C LYS A 304 -6.57 3.59 -21.35
N THR A 305 -5.33 3.13 -21.18
CA THR A 305 -4.82 2.69 -19.88
C THR A 305 -4.31 3.86 -19.05
N ALA A 306 -4.16 3.66 -17.74
CA ALA A 306 -3.59 4.67 -16.85
C ALA A 306 -2.17 5.09 -17.28
N SER A 307 -1.39 4.17 -17.86
CA SER A 307 -0.06 4.49 -18.42
C SER A 307 -0.14 5.45 -19.60
N GLU A 308 -1.04 5.22 -20.55
CA GLU A 308 -1.21 6.10 -21.73
C GLU A 308 -1.72 7.50 -21.30
N ILE A 309 -2.67 7.53 -20.37
CA ILE A 309 -3.20 8.78 -19.80
C ILE A 309 -2.09 9.54 -19.07
N THR A 310 -1.30 8.84 -18.24
CA THR A 310 -0.16 9.44 -17.53
C THR A 310 0.85 10.04 -18.49
N GLN A 311 1.20 9.30 -19.55
CA GLN A 311 2.14 9.79 -20.56
C GLN A 311 1.62 11.06 -21.20
N HIS A 312 0.37 11.07 -21.69
CA HIS A 312 -0.25 12.25 -22.28
C HIS A 312 -0.26 13.44 -21.30
N ASN A 313 -0.77 13.25 -20.09
CA ASN A 313 -0.89 14.31 -19.09
C ASN A 313 0.47 14.91 -18.72
N VAL A 314 1.51 14.09 -18.55
CA VAL A 314 2.87 14.59 -18.24
C VAL A 314 3.47 15.32 -19.44
N THR A 315 3.26 14.82 -20.67
CA THR A 315 3.69 15.50 -21.90
C THR A 315 3.04 16.88 -22.03
N GLU A 316 1.72 16.99 -21.82
CA GLU A 316 1.01 18.28 -21.83
C GLU A 316 1.51 19.19 -20.71
N LEU A 317 1.68 18.66 -19.50
CA LEU A 317 2.21 19.41 -18.36
C LEU A 317 3.56 20.05 -18.70
N PHE A 318 4.50 19.28 -19.24
CA PHE A 318 5.82 19.80 -19.61
C PHE A 318 5.76 20.80 -20.76
N ARG A 319 4.84 20.62 -21.72
CA ARG A 319 4.63 21.58 -22.81
C ARG A 319 4.20 22.93 -22.23
N GLU A 320 3.19 22.93 -21.37
CA GLU A 320 2.64 24.16 -20.79
C GLU A 320 3.64 24.84 -19.85
N VAL A 321 4.36 24.09 -19.02
CA VAL A 321 5.43 24.64 -18.16
C VAL A 321 6.53 25.28 -19.00
N ALA A 322 6.95 24.65 -20.10
CA ALA A 322 7.94 25.22 -21.00
C ALA A 322 7.42 26.49 -21.71
N ALA A 323 6.16 26.50 -22.12
CA ALA A 323 5.52 27.65 -22.75
C ALA A 323 5.43 28.86 -21.79
N TRP A 324 5.05 28.61 -20.54
CA TRP A 324 4.94 29.64 -19.50
C TRP A 324 6.29 30.28 -19.12
N ARG A 325 7.40 29.53 -19.23
CA ARG A 325 8.76 30.04 -18.96
C ARG A 325 9.40 30.70 -20.19
N GLY A 326 8.82 30.56 -21.38
CA GLY A 326 9.41 31.01 -22.64
C GLY A 326 9.54 32.53 -22.76
N PRO A 327 10.42 33.05 -23.64
CA PRO A 327 10.68 34.49 -23.78
C PRO A 327 9.43 35.34 -24.01
N ARG A 328 8.44 34.83 -24.77
CA ARG A 328 7.17 35.52 -25.03
C ARG A 328 6.30 35.70 -23.79
N ALA A 329 6.37 34.78 -22.83
CA ALA A 329 5.65 34.87 -21.56
C ALA A 329 6.36 35.77 -20.54
N ILE A 330 7.57 36.27 -20.81
CA ILE A 330 8.30 37.21 -19.95
C ILE A 330 8.32 38.61 -20.59
N GLN A 331 8.37 38.70 -21.93
CA GLN A 331 8.41 39.95 -22.69
C GLN A 331 7.15 40.83 -22.53
N GLY A 332 5.99 40.22 -22.22
CA GLY A 332 4.76 40.97 -21.95
C GLY A 332 4.68 41.59 -20.55
N TYR A 333 5.63 41.31 -19.65
CA TYR A 333 5.54 41.65 -18.23
C TYR A 333 6.57 42.67 -17.72
N LEU A 334 7.59 42.99 -18.52
CA LEU A 334 8.63 43.95 -18.16
C LEU A 334 8.74 45.01 -19.25
N GLU A 335 8.06 46.14 -19.06
CA GLU A 335 8.53 47.38 -19.69
C GLU A 335 9.86 47.75 -19.00
N SER A 336 10.95 47.52 -19.72
CA SER A 336 12.34 47.84 -19.36
C SER A 336 12.98 46.97 -18.25
N PRO A 337 13.82 45.97 -18.59
CA PRO A 337 14.69 45.37 -17.58
C PRO A 337 15.75 46.40 -17.14
N GLU A 338 15.75 46.74 -15.84
CA GLU A 338 16.91 47.36 -15.20
C GLU A 338 18.16 46.50 -15.50
N PRO A 339 19.28 47.06 -15.99
CA PRO A 339 20.36 46.28 -16.62
C PRO A 339 21.12 45.31 -15.70
N ASP A 340 20.99 45.41 -14.37
CA ASP A 340 21.90 44.75 -13.41
C ASP A 340 21.22 43.91 -12.31
N GLY A 341 19.94 43.54 -12.47
CA GLY A 341 19.24 42.66 -11.52
C GLY A 341 19.22 41.19 -11.96
N PRO A 342 19.45 40.19 -11.07
CA PRO A 342 19.25 38.79 -11.45
C PRO A 342 17.80 38.57 -11.88
N THR A 343 17.60 38.03 -13.08
CA THR A 343 16.29 37.66 -13.63
C THR A 343 15.61 36.67 -12.70
N ARG A 344 14.72 37.17 -11.84
CA ARG A 344 14.02 36.32 -10.86
C ARG A 344 13.00 35.45 -11.56
N GLU A 345 13.11 34.14 -11.37
CA GLU A 345 12.11 33.21 -11.87
C GLU A 345 10.70 33.52 -11.31
N PRO A 346 9.65 33.20 -12.08
CA PRO A 346 8.27 33.48 -11.71
C PRO A 346 7.78 32.63 -10.51
N PHE A 347 8.54 31.62 -10.11
CA PHE A 347 8.32 30.87 -8.88
C PHE A 347 9.62 30.55 -8.13
N THR A 348 9.49 30.21 -6.86
CA THR A 348 10.61 29.72 -6.03
C THR A 348 10.13 28.60 -5.10
N MET A 349 10.90 27.52 -5.03
CA MET A 349 10.69 26.38 -4.13
C MET A 349 11.67 26.45 -2.97
N HIS A 350 11.14 26.54 -1.75
CA HIS A 350 11.91 26.57 -0.51
C HIS A 350 11.76 25.24 0.22
N PHE A 351 12.85 24.47 0.33
CA PHE A 351 12.84 23.25 1.15
C PHE A 351 13.08 23.58 2.62
N LEU A 352 12.12 23.18 3.47
CA LEU A 352 12.17 23.38 4.91
C LEU A 352 12.87 22.21 5.61
N SER A 353 13.56 22.51 6.73
CA SER A 353 14.18 21.48 7.57
C SER A 353 13.15 20.47 8.07
N LEU A 354 13.50 19.18 8.12
CA LEU A 354 12.56 18.08 8.40
C LEU A 354 11.86 18.21 9.77
N ASP A 355 12.55 18.76 10.76
CA ASP A 355 12.05 18.94 12.13
C ASP A 355 11.29 20.27 12.32
N SER A 356 11.09 21.05 11.26
CA SER A 356 10.60 22.42 11.40
C SER A 356 9.10 22.52 11.67
N SER A 357 8.30 21.48 11.39
CA SER A 357 6.83 21.52 11.53
C SER A 357 6.35 22.11 12.86
N GLN A 358 6.94 21.69 13.98
CA GLN A 358 6.57 22.14 15.32
C GLN A 358 7.15 23.52 15.68
N THR A 359 8.16 24.01 14.96
CA THR A 359 8.90 25.24 15.30
C THR A 359 8.69 26.38 14.31
N LEU A 360 8.05 26.14 13.17
CA LEU A 360 7.80 27.15 12.13
C LEU A 360 7.11 28.41 12.70
N HIS A 361 6.13 28.22 13.58
CA HIS A 361 5.35 29.29 14.19
C HIS A 361 6.16 30.21 15.12
N HIS A 362 7.30 29.75 15.66
CA HIS A 362 8.20 30.59 16.46
C HIS A 362 8.96 31.61 15.61
N LYS A 363 9.14 31.32 14.31
CA LYS A 363 9.77 32.25 13.38
C LYS A 363 8.71 33.25 12.92
N THR A 364 8.88 34.50 13.32
CA THR A 364 7.97 35.60 12.96
C THR A 364 7.73 35.72 11.46
N CYS A 365 8.73 35.36 10.64
CA CYS A 365 8.64 35.36 9.19
C CYS A 365 7.65 34.35 8.58
N TYR A 366 7.15 33.37 9.35
CA TYR A 366 6.16 32.38 8.87
C TYR A 366 4.79 32.52 9.54
N LYS A 367 4.65 33.38 10.55
CA LYS A 367 3.38 33.56 11.26
C LYS A 367 2.39 34.29 10.37
N GLY A 368 1.24 33.68 10.10
CA GLY A 368 0.21 34.25 9.21
C GLY A 368 0.67 34.50 7.77
N ARG A 369 1.70 33.78 7.30
CA ARG A 369 2.29 33.99 5.97
C ARG A 369 1.53 33.28 4.86
N PHE A 370 1.10 32.04 5.09
CA PHE A 370 0.66 31.16 4.00
C PHE A 370 -0.81 31.39 3.65
N GLN A 371 -1.14 31.54 2.37
CA GLN A 371 -2.53 31.59 1.91
C GLN A 371 -3.12 30.20 1.69
N LEU A 372 -2.26 29.20 1.45
CA LEU A 372 -2.65 27.81 1.27
C LEU A 372 -1.76 26.88 2.10
N LEU A 373 -2.39 25.95 2.80
CA LEU A 373 -1.76 24.82 3.48
C LEU A 373 -2.25 23.52 2.86
N TYR A 374 -1.34 22.75 2.26
CA TYR A 374 -1.61 21.39 1.79
C TYR A 374 -0.99 20.37 2.74
N VAL A 375 -1.75 19.34 3.10
CA VAL A 375 -1.27 18.24 3.95
C VAL A 375 -1.58 16.90 3.30
N SER A 376 -0.54 16.10 3.02
CA SER A 376 -0.71 14.76 2.49
C SER A 376 -1.26 13.78 3.53
N CYS A 377 -1.87 12.69 3.07
CA CYS A 377 -2.45 11.69 3.95
C CYS A 377 -1.41 11.05 4.90
N GLY A 378 -0.13 11.01 4.49
CA GLY A 378 0.99 10.51 5.30
C GLY A 378 1.50 11.48 6.37
N MET A 379 1.18 12.78 6.28
CA MET A 379 1.69 13.83 7.18
C MET A 379 0.59 14.54 7.98
N VAL A 380 -0.66 14.04 7.95
CA VAL A 380 -1.80 14.58 8.73
C VAL A 380 -1.51 14.69 10.23
N HIS A 381 -0.68 13.81 10.79
CA HIS A 381 -0.30 13.84 12.20
C HIS A 381 0.48 15.10 12.61
N LEU A 382 1.03 15.85 11.66
CA LEU A 382 1.70 17.13 11.89
C LEU A 382 0.74 18.33 11.85
N LEU A 383 -0.52 18.13 11.48
CA LEU A 383 -1.53 19.18 11.52
C LEU A 383 -1.86 19.51 12.98
N SER A 384 -1.34 20.66 13.43
CA SER A 384 -1.46 21.14 14.80
C SER A 384 -1.88 22.62 14.83
N PRO A 385 -2.34 23.13 15.99
CA PRO A 385 -2.65 24.56 16.16
C PRO A 385 -1.47 25.48 15.84
N GLU A 386 -0.26 25.04 16.14
CA GLU A 386 0.98 25.75 15.83
C GLU A 386 1.14 25.95 14.32
N LEU A 387 0.94 24.88 13.54
CA LEU A 387 0.98 24.96 12.08
C LEU A 387 -0.18 25.80 11.53
N GLY A 388 -1.37 25.67 12.13
CA GLY A 388 -2.52 26.51 11.81
C GLY A 388 -2.24 28.00 12.00
N ALA A 389 -1.41 28.39 12.97
CA ALA A 389 -1.00 29.78 13.20
C ALA A 389 -0.12 30.37 12.07
N CYS A 390 0.54 29.52 11.27
CA CYS A 390 1.31 29.97 10.11
C CYS A 390 0.43 30.36 8.91
N VAL A 391 -0.82 29.92 8.87
CA VAL A 391 -1.77 30.25 7.79
C VAL A 391 -2.40 31.62 8.04
N ALA A 392 -2.47 32.44 7.00
CA ALA A 392 -3.10 33.76 7.02
C ALA A 392 -4.60 33.66 7.34
N SER A 393 -5.18 34.74 7.89
CA SER A 393 -6.64 34.87 8.01
C SER A 393 -7.29 34.78 6.64
N GLY A 394 -8.35 33.98 6.48
CA GLY A 394 -8.96 33.72 5.17
C GLY A 394 -8.19 32.71 4.30
N GLY A 395 -7.06 32.16 4.78
CA GLY A 395 -6.31 31.14 4.07
C GLY A 395 -7.02 29.78 4.05
N ASN A 396 -6.66 28.96 3.07
CA ASN A 396 -7.25 27.65 2.83
C ASN A 396 -6.36 26.51 3.35
N LEU A 397 -6.99 25.43 3.78
CA LEU A 397 -6.38 24.15 4.14
C LEU A 397 -6.98 23.06 3.25
N VAL A 398 -6.11 22.35 2.53
CA VAL A 398 -6.47 21.16 1.75
C VAL A 398 -5.76 19.95 2.33
N VAL A 399 -6.52 18.92 2.69
CA VAL A 399 -5.98 17.67 3.22
C VAL A 399 -6.29 16.53 2.27
N GLU A 400 -5.26 15.83 1.81
CA GLU A 400 -5.36 14.62 1.02
C GLU A 400 -5.89 13.47 1.88
N LEU A 401 -6.93 12.80 1.38
CA LEU A 401 -7.49 11.60 2.00
C LEU A 401 -6.83 10.33 1.45
N ALA A 402 -6.90 9.29 2.26
CA ALA A 402 -6.33 7.98 1.95
C ALA A 402 -7.18 7.14 0.97
N ARG A 403 -8.00 7.77 0.13
CA ARG A 403 -9.00 7.11 -0.73
C ARG A 403 -8.42 5.93 -1.48
N TYR A 404 -7.29 6.11 -2.15
CA TYR A 404 -6.73 5.06 -3.02
C TYR A 404 -5.81 4.07 -2.31
N LEU A 405 -5.60 4.18 -0.98
CA LEU A 405 -4.80 3.20 -0.25
C LEU A 405 -5.48 1.83 -0.21
N VAL A 406 -4.91 0.88 -0.96
CA VAL A 406 -5.40 -0.50 -1.13
C VAL A 406 -5.53 -1.24 0.20
N ASP A 407 -4.70 -0.93 1.19
CA ASP A 407 -4.77 -1.60 2.49
C ASP A 407 -5.98 -1.16 3.33
N LEU A 408 -6.51 0.05 3.13
CA LEU A 408 -7.56 0.58 4.02
C LEU A 408 -8.96 0.12 3.61
N TRP A 409 -9.79 -0.16 4.61
CA TRP A 409 -11.19 -0.56 4.47
C TRP A 409 -12.11 0.66 4.51
N PRO A 410 -13.34 0.61 3.95
CA PRO A 410 -14.24 1.76 3.94
C PRO A 410 -14.51 2.39 5.32
N LYS A 411 -14.58 1.56 6.37
CA LYS A 411 -14.73 2.03 7.76
C LYS A 411 -13.51 2.80 8.26
N GLU A 412 -12.30 2.35 7.88
CA GLU A 412 -11.04 2.99 8.25
C GLU A 412 -10.85 4.30 7.49
N LEU A 413 -11.22 4.34 6.21
CA LEU A 413 -11.25 5.57 5.40
C LEU A 413 -12.18 6.62 6.02
N LYS A 414 -13.37 6.20 6.45
CA LYS A 414 -14.32 7.08 7.14
C LYS A 414 -13.74 7.59 8.47
N ALA A 415 -13.21 6.71 9.31
CA ALA A 415 -12.59 7.09 10.57
C ALA A 415 -11.40 8.04 10.38
N PHE A 416 -10.59 7.83 9.34
CA PHE A 416 -9.49 8.73 8.97
C PHE A 416 -10.01 10.11 8.55
N SER A 417 -11.04 10.17 7.70
CA SER A 417 -11.69 11.41 7.30
C SER A 417 -12.27 12.19 8.50
N ASP A 418 -12.93 11.49 9.42
CA ASP A 418 -13.51 12.11 10.62
C ASP A 418 -12.39 12.68 11.52
N ARG A 419 -11.28 11.94 11.66
CA ARG A 419 -10.09 12.37 12.41
C ARG A 419 -9.41 13.58 11.79
N VAL A 420 -9.29 13.64 10.46
CA VAL A 420 -8.79 14.83 9.76
C VAL A 420 -9.65 16.04 10.10
N GLY A 421 -10.98 15.88 10.09
CA GLY A 421 -11.92 16.93 10.48
C GLY A 421 -11.70 17.42 11.92
N GLU A 422 -11.40 16.53 12.86
CA GLU A 422 -11.06 16.90 14.24
C GLU A 422 -9.76 17.69 14.34
N LEU A 423 -8.71 17.25 13.66
CA LEU A 423 -7.40 17.90 13.67
C LEU A 423 -7.46 19.28 13.00
N ALA A 424 -8.18 19.41 11.89
CA ALA A 424 -8.40 20.69 11.21
C ALA A 424 -9.16 21.68 12.12
N ARG A 425 -10.23 21.23 12.79
CA ARG A 425 -10.95 22.05 13.77
C ARG A 425 -10.08 22.46 14.96
N ALA A 426 -9.29 21.53 15.50
CA ALA A 426 -8.35 21.82 16.56
C ALA A 426 -7.28 22.84 16.14
N ALA A 427 -6.87 22.82 14.87
CA ALA A 427 -5.92 23.76 14.28
C ALA A 427 -6.54 25.13 13.88
N GLY A 428 -7.83 25.35 14.17
CA GLY A 428 -8.51 26.63 13.92
C GLY A 428 -9.15 26.78 12.53
N PHE A 429 -9.38 25.66 11.82
CA PHE A 429 -10.02 25.68 10.50
C PHE A 429 -11.48 25.23 10.56
N SER A 430 -12.31 25.81 9.69
CA SER A 430 -13.72 25.47 9.51
C SER A 430 -13.95 24.78 8.17
N PRO A 431 -14.84 23.78 8.09
CA PRO A 431 -15.11 23.06 6.84
C PRO A 431 -15.83 23.96 5.83
N HIS A 432 -15.50 23.83 4.54
CA HIS A 432 -16.26 24.50 3.49
C HIS A 432 -17.66 23.87 3.37
N THR A 433 -18.72 24.63 3.66
CA THR A 433 -20.11 24.15 3.68
C THR A 433 -20.79 24.09 2.30
N GLY A 434 -20.18 24.65 1.25
CA GLY A 434 -20.76 24.73 -0.10
C GLY A 434 -20.10 23.88 -1.20
N ALA A 435 -19.00 23.16 -0.91
CA ALA A 435 -18.32 22.33 -1.89
C ALA A 435 -18.89 20.91 -1.91
N THR A 436 -19.06 20.31 -3.10
CA THR A 436 -19.39 18.88 -3.22
C THR A 436 -18.39 18.07 -2.39
N PRO A 437 -18.84 17.17 -1.49
CA PRO A 437 -17.94 16.35 -0.70
C PRO A 437 -17.01 15.56 -1.61
N SER A 438 -15.72 15.92 -1.64
CA SER A 438 -14.73 15.13 -2.36
C SER A 438 -14.26 14.01 -1.44
N GLU A 439 -14.35 12.78 -1.93
CA GLU A 439 -13.81 11.61 -1.22
C GLU A 439 -12.27 11.57 -1.26
N THR A 440 -11.64 12.41 -2.07
CA THR A 440 -10.18 12.46 -2.27
C THR A 440 -9.53 13.59 -1.45
N PHE A 441 -10.19 14.73 -1.29
CA PHE A 441 -9.64 15.89 -0.57
C PHE A 441 -10.68 16.52 0.35
N LEU A 442 -10.29 16.82 1.59
CA LEU A 442 -11.07 17.68 2.47
C LEU A 442 -10.56 19.11 2.40
N ARG A 443 -11.48 20.07 2.33
CA ARG A 443 -11.19 21.49 2.22
C ARG A 443 -11.73 22.23 3.43
N PHE A 444 -10.89 23.05 4.03
CA PHE A 444 -11.21 23.90 5.17
C PHE A 444 -10.68 25.32 4.94
N TYR A 445 -11.23 26.31 5.62
CA TYR A 445 -10.77 27.70 5.58
C TYR A 445 -10.55 28.23 6.99
N LYS A 446 -9.69 29.23 7.11
CA LYS A 446 -9.40 29.89 8.40
C LYS A 446 -10.25 31.15 8.56
N LEU A 447 -11.08 31.19 9.60
CA LEU A 447 -11.87 32.39 9.92
C LEU A 447 -10.96 33.56 10.28
N GLY A 448 -11.28 34.75 9.76
CA GLY A 448 -10.61 35.98 10.16
C GLY A 448 -11.04 36.41 11.56
N ASN A 449 -10.09 36.87 12.38
CA ASN A 449 -10.41 37.58 13.61
C ASN A 449 -10.92 38.98 13.24
N SER A 450 -12.23 39.14 12.99
CA SER A 450 -12.85 40.45 13.03
C SER A 450 -12.83 40.93 14.48
N THR A 451 -11.90 41.84 14.80
CA THR A 451 -11.94 42.59 16.05
C THR A 451 -13.30 43.29 16.16
N MET A 452 -13.98 43.06 17.29
CA MET A 452 -15.22 43.71 17.68
C MET A 452 -15.16 45.23 17.44
N GLY A 453 -15.86 45.68 16.40
CA GLY A 453 -16.41 47.01 16.24
C GLY A 453 -17.92 46.82 16.08
N SER A 454 -18.69 47.46 16.94
CA SER A 454 -20.14 47.35 17.06
C SER A 454 -20.91 47.55 15.76
N GLY A 455 -22.01 46.81 15.61
CA GLY A 455 -23.16 47.25 14.81
C GLY A 455 -23.66 46.17 13.87
N ASP A 456 -24.87 45.68 14.15
CA ASP A 456 -25.68 44.90 13.24
C ASP A 456 -25.65 45.47 11.81
N SER A 457 -25.17 44.67 10.86
CA SER A 457 -25.79 44.59 9.54
C SER A 457 -25.43 43.25 8.91
N ALA A 458 -26.44 42.41 8.78
CA ALA A 458 -26.41 41.30 7.85
C ALA A 458 -26.20 41.86 6.44
N VAL A 459 -25.02 41.63 5.87
CA VAL A 459 -24.80 41.74 4.43
C VAL A 459 -24.34 40.37 3.95
N GLU A 460 -25.32 39.68 3.41
CA GLU A 460 -25.23 38.44 2.65
C GLU A 460 -24.29 38.67 1.46
N SER A 461 -23.01 38.30 1.59
CA SER A 461 -22.10 38.27 0.44
C SER A 461 -22.30 36.95 -0.28
N ALA A 462 -23.02 37.04 -1.40
CA ALA A 462 -23.51 35.93 -2.19
C ALA A 462 -22.37 35.02 -2.69
N LEU A 463 -22.59 33.73 -2.45
CA LEU A 463 -21.90 32.60 -3.07
C LEU A 463 -21.97 32.71 -4.61
N VAL A 464 -20.85 32.99 -5.26
CA VAL A 464 -20.67 32.62 -6.67
C VAL A 464 -19.94 31.28 -6.70
N ALA A 465 -20.67 30.23 -7.06
CA ALA A 465 -20.11 28.94 -7.37
C ALA A 465 -19.12 29.07 -8.54
N CYS A 466 -17.85 28.69 -8.33
CA CYS A 466 -16.89 28.51 -9.41
C CYS A 466 -17.37 27.40 -10.36
N LYS A 467 -18.04 27.79 -11.44
CA LYS A 467 -18.04 27.01 -12.68
C LYS A 467 -16.73 27.31 -13.40
N VAL A 468 -15.97 26.26 -13.68
CA VAL A 468 -14.85 26.27 -14.62
C VAL A 468 -15.34 26.89 -15.94
N PRO A 469 -14.68 27.95 -16.48
CA PRO A 469 -15.01 28.43 -17.81
C PRO A 469 -14.48 27.43 -18.83
N ALA A 470 -15.38 26.78 -19.57
CA ALA A 470 -15.04 26.13 -20.83
C ALA A 470 -14.70 27.20 -21.88
N PRO A 471 -13.72 26.98 -22.77
CA PRO A 471 -13.42 27.91 -23.85
C PRO A 471 -14.58 27.99 -24.86
N PRO A 472 -14.70 29.08 -25.65
CA PRO A 472 -15.87 29.31 -26.49
C PRO A 472 -15.91 28.31 -27.65
N LEU A 473 -16.99 27.57 -27.76
CA LEU A 473 -17.35 26.83 -28.98
C LEU A 473 -17.96 27.84 -29.96
N GLU A 474 -17.27 28.07 -31.08
CA GLU A 474 -17.88 28.69 -32.25
C GLU A 474 -19.05 27.83 -32.74
N ALA A 475 -20.17 28.49 -33.01
CA ALA A 475 -21.41 27.88 -33.39
C ALA A 475 -21.30 27.20 -34.77
N MET A 476 -21.56 25.89 -34.81
CA MET A 476 -22.01 25.22 -36.02
C MET A 476 -23.26 24.38 -35.73
N SER A 477 -24.28 24.65 -36.55
CA SER A 477 -25.68 24.23 -36.52
C SER A 477 -25.92 22.71 -36.40
N PRO A 478 -27.11 22.27 -35.94
CA PRO A 478 -27.40 20.85 -35.67
C PRO A 478 -27.52 20.03 -36.97
N PRO A 479 -27.13 18.75 -36.98
CA PRO A 479 -27.29 17.90 -38.16
C PRO A 479 -28.75 17.44 -38.28
N GLN A 480 -29.38 17.74 -39.41
CA GLN A 480 -30.64 17.14 -39.84
C GLN A 480 -30.40 15.72 -40.35
N ALA A 481 -31.35 14.83 -40.05
CA ALA A 481 -31.51 13.55 -40.72
C ALA A 481 -32.09 13.77 -42.13
N ASP A 482 -31.49 13.18 -43.17
CA ASP A 482 -32.09 12.10 -43.98
C ASP A 482 -31.47 11.96 -45.40
N HIS A 483 -31.49 10.70 -45.86
CA HIS A 483 -31.50 10.20 -47.25
C HIS A 483 -30.22 10.19 -48.12
N ALA A 484 -29.76 8.97 -48.43
CA ALA A 484 -28.97 8.59 -49.61
C ALA A 484 -29.84 8.65 -50.90
N PRO A 485 -29.28 8.89 -52.11
CA PRO A 485 -28.73 7.82 -53.00
C PRO A 485 -27.68 8.34 -54.05
N PRO A 486 -27.33 7.62 -55.14
CA PRO A 486 -26.80 6.27 -55.30
C PRO A 486 -25.40 6.22 -55.96
N LEU A 487 -24.84 5.00 -55.97
CA LEU A 487 -23.58 4.56 -56.59
C LEU A 487 -23.52 4.75 -58.12
N GLU A 488 -22.35 5.11 -58.64
CA GLU A 488 -21.82 4.59 -59.91
C GLU A 488 -20.34 4.21 -59.79
N ALA A 489 -20.00 3.11 -60.46
CA ALA A 489 -18.82 2.29 -60.30
C ALA A 489 -17.61 2.82 -61.10
N MET A 490 -16.39 2.42 -60.70
CA MET A 490 -15.44 1.64 -61.55
C MET A 490 -14.13 1.32 -60.80
N SER A 491 -13.96 0.01 -60.55
CA SER A 491 -12.74 -0.83 -60.67
C SER A 491 -11.49 -0.65 -59.77
N PRO A 492 -10.86 -1.77 -59.33
CA PRO A 492 -9.79 -1.78 -58.32
C PRO A 492 -8.36 -1.82 -58.92
N PRO A 493 -7.32 -1.35 -58.21
CA PRO A 493 -5.94 -1.80 -58.41
C PRO A 493 -5.61 -2.85 -57.34
N GLN A 494 -5.51 -4.13 -57.71
CA GLN A 494 -4.28 -4.86 -58.07
C GLN A 494 -3.23 -4.98 -56.95
N ALA A 495 -2.98 -6.24 -56.60
CA ALA A 495 -1.96 -6.70 -55.69
C ALA A 495 -0.62 -6.85 -56.43
N ASP A 496 0.43 -6.26 -55.87
CA ASP A 496 1.83 -6.56 -56.19
C ASP A 496 2.46 -7.15 -54.90
N HIS A 497 2.68 -8.46 -54.85
CA HIS A 497 3.90 -9.15 -55.29
C HIS A 497 5.12 -8.88 -54.40
N ALA A 498 5.28 -9.76 -53.40
CA ALA A 498 6.54 -10.03 -52.73
C ALA A 498 7.50 -10.79 -53.66
N PRO A 499 8.83 -10.52 -53.62
CA PRO A 499 9.84 -11.41 -54.17
C PRO A 499 10.50 -12.30 -53.08
N PRO A 500 11.17 -13.40 -53.49
CA PRO A 500 11.18 -14.65 -52.74
C PRO A 500 12.50 -15.00 -52.04
N LEU A 501 12.38 -16.01 -51.17
CA LEU A 501 13.45 -16.77 -50.54
C LEU A 501 14.38 -17.43 -51.57
N GLU A 502 15.69 -17.21 -51.45
CA GLU A 502 16.71 -18.09 -52.00
C GLU A 502 17.34 -18.94 -50.90
N ALA A 503 17.27 -20.26 -51.12
CA ALA A 503 17.94 -21.28 -50.35
C ALA A 503 19.39 -21.42 -50.80
N MET A 504 20.33 -21.40 -49.86
CA MET A 504 21.70 -21.88 -50.08
C MET A 504 22.10 -22.82 -48.94
N SER A 505 22.46 -24.03 -49.37
CA SER A 505 22.81 -25.26 -48.66
C SER A 505 24.06 -25.16 -47.76
N PRO A 506 24.32 -26.15 -46.88
CA PRO A 506 25.35 -26.06 -45.84
C PRO A 506 26.75 -26.41 -46.38
N PRO A 507 27.84 -25.93 -45.77
CA PRO A 507 29.17 -26.41 -46.11
C PRO A 507 29.48 -27.75 -45.41
N LYS A 508 29.89 -28.72 -46.23
CA LYS A 508 30.53 -29.98 -45.83
C LYS A 508 31.97 -29.74 -45.38
N ALA A 509 32.42 -30.60 -44.48
CA ALA A 509 33.80 -30.80 -44.05
C ALA A 509 34.64 -31.55 -45.11
N ASP A 510 35.97 -31.39 -45.02
CA ASP A 510 37.03 -32.28 -45.56
C ASP A 510 38.39 -31.67 -45.07
N GLN A 511 39.43 -32.35 -44.58
CA GLN A 511 39.95 -33.73 -44.70
C GLN A 511 40.74 -34.10 -43.41
N ALA A 512 40.52 -35.26 -42.77
CA ALA A 512 41.14 -36.61 -42.96
C ALA A 512 42.42 -36.83 -42.09
N SER A 513 42.38 -37.62 -40.99
CA SER A 513 42.58 -39.10 -40.81
C SER A 513 44.08 -39.50 -40.64
N PRO A 514 44.51 -40.71 -40.17
CA PRO A 514 43.74 -41.96 -39.92
C PRO A 514 44.19 -42.90 -38.73
N LEU A 515 43.33 -43.90 -38.43
CA LEU A 515 43.59 -45.29 -37.91
C LEU A 515 44.17 -45.45 -36.47
N GLU A 516 43.74 -46.38 -35.62
CA GLU A 516 43.47 -47.82 -35.81
C GLU A 516 42.30 -48.39 -34.96
N ALA A 517 41.78 -49.51 -35.44
CA ALA A 517 40.76 -50.39 -34.88
C ALA A 517 41.18 -51.07 -33.56
N ILE A 518 40.26 -51.61 -32.75
CA ILE A 518 39.89 -53.03 -32.75
C ILE A 518 38.49 -53.22 -32.12
N ASN A 519 37.70 -54.09 -32.76
CA ASN A 519 36.37 -54.63 -32.43
C ASN A 519 36.52 -55.94 -31.59
N PRO A 520 35.50 -56.82 -31.38
CA PRO A 520 34.16 -56.71 -30.79
C PRO A 520 33.95 -57.78 -29.67
N LEU A 521 32.75 -57.88 -29.04
CA LEU A 521 31.96 -59.14 -28.88
C LEU A 521 30.80 -59.03 -27.87
N GLN A 522 29.72 -59.72 -28.23
CA GLN A 522 28.43 -59.95 -27.58
C GLN A 522 28.44 -61.12 -26.58
N ALA A 523 27.28 -61.28 -25.90
CA ALA A 523 26.72 -62.51 -25.31
C ALA A 523 27.27 -62.94 -23.95
N ASP A 524 26.55 -63.58 -23.04
CA ASP A 524 25.12 -63.85 -22.77
C ASP A 524 25.13 -64.43 -21.35
N LEU A 525 24.07 -64.24 -20.57
CA LEU A 525 23.30 -65.34 -19.95
C LEU A 525 22.36 -64.80 -18.85
N GLU A 526 21.08 -65.01 -19.12
CA GLU A 526 20.05 -65.30 -18.12
C GLU A 526 20.44 -66.53 -17.26
N ARG A 527 19.89 -66.63 -16.04
CA ARG A 527 18.92 -67.68 -15.64
C ARG A 527 19.07 -68.18 -14.18
N CYS A 528 17.90 -68.42 -13.60
CA CYS A 528 17.52 -69.37 -12.55
C CYS A 528 17.76 -69.02 -11.08
N GLY A 529 16.63 -68.98 -10.35
CA GLY A 529 16.58 -69.20 -8.91
C GLY A 529 16.58 -70.69 -8.53
N GLU A 530 16.25 -70.90 -7.25
CA GLU A 530 16.09 -72.15 -6.49
C GLU A 530 17.23 -72.53 -5.52
N ARG A 531 16.90 -72.32 -4.23
CA ARG A 531 16.83 -73.34 -3.15
C ARG A 531 18.10 -74.17 -2.85
N CYS A 532 18.63 -74.02 -1.63
CA CYS A 532 18.72 -75.14 -0.68
C CYS A 532 19.11 -74.70 0.74
N GLU A 533 18.34 -75.21 1.70
CA GLU A 533 18.53 -75.16 3.15
C GLU A 533 19.75 -75.97 3.60
N LEU A 534 20.27 -75.71 4.82
CA LEU A 534 20.69 -76.74 5.78
C LEU A 534 21.07 -76.12 7.15
N ARG A 535 20.24 -76.45 8.15
CA ARG A 535 20.57 -76.96 9.52
C ARG A 535 21.41 -76.10 10.50
N SER A 536 21.20 -76.11 11.82
CA SER A 536 20.20 -76.73 12.71
C SER A 536 20.53 -76.42 14.19
N GLY A 537 19.49 -76.27 15.03
CA GLY A 537 19.46 -76.62 16.47
C GLY A 537 19.93 -75.55 17.48
N ALA A 538 19.37 -75.37 18.68
CA ALA A 538 18.27 -76.01 19.41
C ALA A 538 17.98 -75.16 20.69
N GLY A 539 16.81 -75.35 21.31
CA GLY A 539 16.66 -75.20 22.77
C GLY A 539 15.91 -73.97 23.32
N ASN A 540 14.62 -74.18 23.61
CA ASN A 540 13.79 -73.47 24.61
C ASN A 540 14.35 -73.74 26.05
N PRO A 541 13.94 -73.08 27.17
CA PRO A 541 12.54 -72.83 27.59
C PRO A 541 12.24 -71.45 28.24
N GLY A 542 10.95 -71.16 28.45
CA GLY A 542 10.40 -69.94 29.09
C GLY A 542 10.70 -69.77 30.60
N PRO A 543 10.05 -68.82 31.30
CA PRO A 543 8.60 -68.90 31.53
C PRO A 543 7.80 -67.57 31.51
N SER A 544 6.48 -67.79 31.52
CA SER A 544 5.32 -66.90 31.70
C SER A 544 5.27 -66.05 32.97
N VAL A 545 4.50 -64.93 32.94
CA VAL A 545 3.27 -64.57 33.74
C VAL A 545 2.79 -63.20 33.20
N GLY A 546 1.60 -63.02 32.60
CA GLY A 546 0.26 -62.88 33.20
C GLY A 546 -0.08 -61.39 33.39
N ALA A 547 -1.27 -60.84 33.16
CA ALA A 547 -2.58 -61.34 32.76
C ALA A 547 -3.45 -60.14 32.31
N ALA A 548 -4.27 -60.31 31.29
CA ALA A 548 -5.47 -59.48 31.06
C ALA A 548 -6.68 -60.42 31.19
N ARG A 549 -7.58 -60.10 32.12
CA ARG A 549 -8.80 -60.88 32.38
C ARG A 549 -9.98 -60.32 31.61
N ASP A 550 -10.66 -61.30 31.04
CA ASP A 550 -11.90 -61.37 30.29
C ASP A 550 -13.15 -61.22 31.19
N TRP A 551 -14.27 -60.80 30.61
CA TRP A 551 -15.64 -61.08 31.09
C TRP A 551 -16.55 -61.28 29.86
N GLY A 552 -16.42 -62.44 29.21
CA GLY A 552 -17.43 -63.51 29.25
C GLY A 552 -18.81 -63.21 28.65
N ALA A 553 -19.03 -63.72 27.43
CA ALA A 553 -20.34 -64.10 26.92
C ALA A 553 -20.35 -65.63 26.72
N VAL A 554 -21.30 -66.32 27.36
CA VAL A 554 -21.58 -67.75 27.15
C VAL A 554 -22.78 -67.85 26.19
N GLY A 555 -22.65 -68.70 25.18
CA GLY A 555 -23.63 -68.89 24.11
C GLY A 555 -24.76 -69.87 24.44
N GLY A 556 -25.72 -69.91 23.52
CA GLY A 556 -26.77 -70.93 23.40
C GLY A 556 -27.62 -70.71 22.14
N GLU A 557 -27.56 -71.66 21.20
CA GLU A 557 -28.59 -71.92 20.14
C GLU A 557 -29.64 -72.94 20.68
N PRO A 558 -30.76 -73.31 20.00
CA PRO A 558 -31.38 -72.84 18.73
C PRO A 558 -32.92 -72.57 18.79
N ALA A 559 -33.43 -72.01 17.68
CA ALA A 559 -34.78 -72.00 17.06
C ALA A 559 -36.09 -72.32 17.84
N ALA A 560 -37.08 -71.40 17.75
CA ALA A 560 -38.53 -71.70 17.69
C ALA A 560 -39.29 -70.62 16.89
N ALA A 561 -40.24 -71.04 16.07
CA ALA A 561 -41.01 -70.25 15.11
C ALA A 561 -42.12 -69.38 15.74
N GLY A 562 -42.42 -68.24 15.12
CA GLY A 562 -43.59 -67.39 15.41
C GLY A 562 -43.82 -66.34 14.31
N ASP A 563 -45.09 -66.18 13.91
CA ASP A 563 -45.67 -65.55 12.71
C ASP A 563 -45.35 -64.06 12.39
N PRO A 564 -45.64 -63.58 11.15
CA PRO A 564 -45.07 -62.35 10.61
C PRO A 564 -45.82 -61.08 11.05
N GLN A 565 -45.10 -60.01 11.37
CA GLN A 565 -45.66 -58.66 11.54
C GLN A 565 -45.26 -57.70 10.39
N PRO A 566 -46.14 -56.76 10.01
CA PRO A 566 -46.15 -56.11 8.71
C PRO A 566 -45.22 -54.90 8.60
N ALA A 567 -44.88 -54.54 7.35
CA ALA A 567 -43.95 -53.48 6.97
C ALA A 567 -44.33 -52.08 7.51
N PRO A 568 -43.35 -51.23 7.88
CA PRO A 568 -43.61 -49.86 8.31
C PRO A 568 -44.07 -48.96 7.14
N ALA A 569 -45.13 -48.19 7.38
CA ALA A 569 -45.75 -47.25 6.44
C ALA A 569 -44.84 -46.05 6.09
N PRO A 570 -45.03 -45.40 4.92
CA PRO A 570 -44.11 -44.39 4.41
C PRO A 570 -44.20 -43.05 5.15
N ILE A 571 -43.04 -42.37 5.24
CA ILE A 571 -42.89 -41.03 5.82
C ILE A 571 -43.69 -40.01 5.00
N ARG A 572 -44.85 -39.58 5.52
CA ARG A 572 -45.60 -38.45 4.98
C ARG A 572 -44.95 -37.14 5.47
N ARG A 573 -44.33 -36.38 4.56
CA ARG A 573 -43.87 -35.00 4.79
C ARG A 573 -44.99 -34.18 5.43
N ARG A 574 -44.79 -33.72 6.67
CA ARG A 574 -45.61 -32.63 7.24
C ARG A 574 -44.83 -31.32 7.15
N SER A 575 -45.50 -30.33 6.58
CA SER A 575 -45.05 -28.96 6.33
C SER A 575 -44.61 -28.24 7.61
N SER A 576 -43.66 -27.32 7.42
CA SER A 576 -42.92 -26.52 8.41
C SER A 576 -43.73 -25.47 9.19
N ALA A 577 -45.04 -25.64 9.36
CA ALA A 577 -45.91 -24.64 9.97
C ALA A 577 -46.19 -24.86 11.48
N ASN A 578 -45.96 -26.05 12.03
CA ASN A 578 -46.39 -26.39 13.40
C ASN A 578 -45.30 -26.40 14.49
N TYR A 579 -44.06 -25.97 14.20
CA TYR A 579 -43.00 -25.97 15.24
C TYR A 579 -43.07 -24.77 16.20
N ARG A 580 -43.85 -23.73 15.88
CA ARG A 580 -44.00 -22.54 16.76
C ARG A 580 -45.03 -22.71 17.87
N ALA A 581 -45.83 -23.78 17.87
CA ALA A 581 -46.95 -23.94 18.81
C ALA A 581 -46.67 -24.89 19.99
N TYR A 582 -45.54 -25.61 20.02
CA TYR A 582 -45.19 -26.55 21.12
C TYR A 582 -44.07 -26.04 22.05
N ALA A 583 -43.63 -24.79 21.92
CA ALA A 583 -42.52 -24.23 22.71
C ALA A 583 -42.98 -23.51 24.00
N THR A 584 -44.06 -23.97 24.63
CA THR A 584 -44.58 -23.38 25.88
C THR A 584 -44.91 -24.43 26.95
N GLU A 585 -44.11 -25.50 27.07
CA GLU A 585 -44.03 -26.25 28.33
C GLU A 585 -42.57 -26.49 28.77
N PRO A 586 -42.18 -26.10 29.99
CA PRO A 586 -40.83 -26.25 30.48
C PRO A 586 -40.57 -27.69 30.93
N HIS A 587 -40.08 -28.53 30.02
CA HIS A 587 -39.46 -29.79 30.42
C HIS A 587 -38.28 -29.51 31.36
N ALA A 588 -38.37 -29.96 32.61
CA ALA A 588 -37.34 -29.85 33.63
C ALA A 588 -36.02 -30.48 33.14
N LYS A 589 -35.09 -29.63 32.68
CA LYS A 589 -33.78 -30.05 32.17
C LYS A 589 -33.00 -30.73 33.31
N LYS A 590 -32.77 -32.05 33.20
CA LYS A 590 -31.84 -32.78 34.07
C LYS A 590 -30.53 -32.00 34.19
N LYS A 591 -30.14 -31.61 35.41
CA LYS A 591 -28.91 -30.86 35.68
C LYS A 591 -27.70 -31.71 35.22
N SER A 592 -26.89 -31.18 34.30
CA SER A 592 -25.67 -31.83 33.82
C SER A 592 -24.72 -32.11 35.00
N LYS A 593 -24.23 -33.35 35.13
CA LYS A 593 -23.28 -33.77 36.20
C LYS A 593 -22.01 -32.91 36.26
N ILE A 594 -21.63 -32.28 35.14
CA ILE A 594 -20.49 -31.37 35.05
C ILE A 594 -21.00 -29.97 34.66
N SER A 595 -20.66 -28.97 35.47
CA SER A 595 -20.96 -27.56 35.19
C SER A 595 -20.33 -27.10 33.88
N ALA A 596 -21.03 -26.24 33.12
CA ALA A 596 -20.49 -25.59 31.93
C ALA A 596 -19.21 -24.79 32.25
N SER A 597 -19.13 -24.22 33.46
CA SER A 597 -17.93 -23.54 33.96
C SER A 597 -16.71 -24.47 34.02
N ARG A 598 -16.89 -25.71 34.51
CA ARG A 598 -15.81 -26.69 34.55
C ARG A 598 -15.36 -27.12 33.15
N LYS A 599 -16.30 -27.27 32.20
CA LYS A 599 -15.96 -27.59 30.80
C LYS A 599 -15.18 -26.45 30.13
N LEU A 600 -15.54 -25.20 30.40
CA LEU A 600 -14.81 -24.03 29.90
C LEU A 600 -13.40 -23.96 30.49
N GLN A 601 -13.27 -24.13 31.81
CA GLN A 601 -11.98 -24.14 32.49
C GLN A 601 -11.03 -25.21 31.90
N LEU A 602 -11.53 -26.42 31.68
CA LEU A 602 -10.75 -27.49 31.06
C LEU A 602 -10.33 -27.14 29.62
N LYS A 603 -11.22 -26.56 28.80
CA LYS A 603 -10.87 -26.09 27.45
C LYS A 603 -9.79 -25.02 27.48
N THR A 604 -9.85 -24.08 28.41
CA THR A 604 -8.82 -23.03 28.57
C THR A 604 -7.47 -23.65 28.93
N LEU A 605 -7.45 -24.60 29.88
CA LEU A 605 -6.21 -25.30 30.25
C LEU A 605 -5.64 -26.11 29.09
N MET A 606 -6.48 -26.82 28.32
CA MET A 606 -6.05 -27.56 27.14
C MET A 606 -5.45 -26.63 26.07
N LEU A 607 -6.06 -25.47 25.82
CA LEU A 607 -5.52 -24.48 24.87
C LEU A 607 -4.21 -23.87 25.35
N GLN A 608 -4.06 -23.66 26.65
CA GLN A 608 -2.83 -23.15 27.25
C GLN A 608 -1.67 -24.13 27.08
N ILE A 609 -1.90 -25.42 27.33
CA ILE A 609 -0.92 -26.49 27.10
C ILE A 609 -0.61 -26.62 25.60
N ALA A 610 -1.62 -26.65 24.74
CA ALA A 610 -1.42 -26.73 23.29
C ALA A 610 -0.58 -25.55 22.75
N LYS A 611 -0.75 -24.35 23.31
CA LYS A 611 0.09 -23.19 22.96
C LYS A 611 1.55 -23.44 23.34
N GLN A 612 1.81 -23.92 24.55
CA GLN A 612 3.16 -24.22 25.03
C GLN A 612 3.83 -25.32 24.18
N GLU A 613 3.10 -26.38 23.82
CA GLU A 613 3.61 -27.45 22.98
C GLU A 613 3.96 -26.98 21.56
N ILE A 614 3.13 -26.12 20.97
CA ILE A 614 3.43 -25.49 19.66
C ILE A 614 4.68 -24.62 19.71
N GLU A 615 4.92 -23.94 20.84
CA GLU A 615 6.12 -23.13 21.04
C GLU A 615 7.37 -24.01 21.20
N ARG A 616 7.27 -25.10 21.97
CA ARG A 616 8.32 -26.12 22.12
C ARG A 616 8.70 -26.75 20.77
N GLU A 617 7.71 -27.24 20.03
CA GLU A 617 7.92 -27.87 18.72
C GLU A 617 8.54 -26.87 17.71
N ALA A 618 8.18 -25.58 17.81
CA ALA A 618 8.78 -24.54 16.99
C ALA A 618 10.26 -24.28 17.31
N GLU A 619 10.67 -24.41 18.59
CA GLU A 619 12.07 -24.33 18.98
C GLU A 619 12.85 -25.56 18.51
N GLU A 620 12.32 -26.76 18.73
CA GLU A 620 12.93 -28.01 18.26
C GLU A 620 13.16 -27.99 16.74
N ARG A 621 12.17 -27.52 15.97
CA ARG A 621 12.31 -27.38 14.51
C ARG A 621 13.37 -26.34 14.11
N ARG A 622 13.56 -25.27 14.89
CA ARG A 622 14.64 -24.29 14.65
C ARG A 622 16.00 -24.88 14.98
N GLY A 623 16.13 -25.56 16.11
CA GLY A 623 17.35 -26.25 16.51
C GLY A 623 17.77 -27.30 15.48
N GLU A 624 16.84 -28.12 15.04
CA GLU A 624 17.08 -29.15 14.02
C GLU A 624 17.48 -28.53 12.67
N LYS A 625 16.85 -27.43 12.26
CA LYS A 625 17.28 -26.67 11.08
C LYS A 625 18.74 -26.21 11.21
N GLY A 626 19.11 -25.68 12.38
CA GLY A 626 20.49 -25.27 12.67
C GLY A 626 21.47 -26.45 12.55
N ARG A 627 21.14 -27.59 13.16
CA ARG A 627 21.95 -28.82 13.12
C ARG A 627 22.16 -29.33 11.69
N VAL A 628 21.09 -29.45 10.91
CA VAL A 628 21.15 -29.92 9.52
C VAL A 628 21.96 -28.98 8.64
N LEU A 629 21.78 -27.67 8.79
CA LEU A 629 22.54 -26.68 8.02
C LEU A 629 24.02 -26.68 8.40
N SER A 630 24.35 -26.83 9.68
CA SER A 630 25.74 -26.92 10.13
C SER A 630 26.46 -28.15 9.55
N THR A 631 25.77 -29.29 9.42
CA THR A 631 26.35 -30.48 8.78
C THR A 631 26.45 -30.34 7.26
N ARG A 632 25.42 -29.82 6.59
CA ARG A 632 25.36 -29.74 5.12
C ARG A 632 26.16 -28.58 4.55
N CYS A 633 26.28 -27.48 5.29
CA CYS A 633 26.96 -26.25 4.89
C CYS A 633 27.88 -25.80 6.02
N GLN A 634 29.01 -26.50 6.14
CA GLN A 634 30.04 -26.14 7.10
C GLN A 634 30.59 -24.73 6.79
N PRO A 635 30.97 -23.95 7.82
CA PRO A 635 31.68 -22.70 7.62
C PRO A 635 32.92 -22.90 6.75
N LEU A 636 33.22 -21.92 5.88
CA LEU A 636 34.38 -22.00 5.01
C LEU A 636 35.65 -21.71 5.82
N GLU A 637 36.56 -22.66 5.86
CA GLU A 637 37.91 -22.46 6.38
C GLU A 637 38.77 -21.93 5.23
N LEU A 638 39.00 -20.62 5.22
CA LEU A 638 39.77 -19.92 4.17
C LEU A 638 41.22 -19.65 4.59
N ASP A 639 41.52 -19.82 5.87
CA ASP A 639 42.80 -19.48 6.47
C ASP A 639 43.87 -20.51 6.08
N GLY A 640 44.99 -20.02 5.53
CA GLY A 640 46.14 -20.85 5.16
C GLY A 640 46.09 -21.49 3.76
N LEU A 641 45.02 -21.28 3.00
CA LEU A 641 44.91 -21.76 1.61
C LEU A 641 45.69 -20.87 0.64
N GLY A 642 46.48 -21.51 -0.23
CA GLY A 642 47.15 -20.85 -1.35
C GLY A 642 46.19 -20.47 -2.49
N PHE A 643 46.67 -19.68 -3.45
CA PHE A 643 45.85 -19.19 -4.56
C PHE A 643 45.21 -20.32 -5.40
N GLU A 644 45.95 -21.39 -5.70
CA GLU A 644 45.44 -22.52 -6.49
C GLU A 644 44.38 -23.31 -5.71
N GLU A 645 44.59 -23.55 -4.42
CA GLU A 645 43.64 -24.24 -3.55
C GLU A 645 42.32 -23.45 -3.39
N LEU A 646 42.41 -22.11 -3.35
CA LEU A 646 41.24 -21.24 -3.37
C LEU A 646 40.49 -21.29 -4.71
N GLN A 647 41.19 -21.36 -5.85
CA GLN A 647 40.54 -21.54 -7.14
C GLN A 647 39.83 -22.89 -7.24
N ASP A 648 40.45 -23.95 -6.74
CA ASP A 648 39.86 -25.29 -6.70
C ASP A 648 38.62 -25.32 -5.80
N LEU A 649 38.68 -24.69 -4.62
CA LEU A 649 37.54 -24.56 -3.71
C LEU A 649 36.39 -23.79 -4.36
N CYS A 650 36.67 -22.69 -5.07
CA CYS A 650 35.66 -21.93 -5.81
C CYS A 650 34.98 -22.79 -6.88
N ARG A 651 35.74 -23.60 -7.63
CA ARG A 651 35.19 -24.52 -8.64
C ARG A 651 34.31 -25.61 -8.01
N GLN A 652 34.73 -26.15 -6.86
CA GLN A 652 33.95 -27.15 -6.11
C GLN A 652 32.64 -26.55 -5.55
N LEU A 653 32.69 -25.34 -5.00
CA LEU A 653 31.49 -24.66 -4.49
C LEU A 653 30.51 -24.36 -5.61
N HIS A 654 30.99 -23.92 -6.78
CA HIS A 654 30.14 -23.68 -7.94
C HIS A 654 29.40 -24.96 -8.37
N ALA A 655 30.12 -26.08 -8.57
CA ALA A 655 29.49 -27.34 -8.94
C ALA A 655 28.50 -27.85 -7.87
N ARG A 656 28.79 -27.59 -6.59
CA ARG A 656 27.91 -27.96 -5.48
C ARG A 656 26.63 -27.12 -5.44
N VAL A 657 26.69 -25.85 -5.82
CA VAL A 657 25.50 -24.99 -5.94
C VAL A 657 24.55 -25.55 -6.99
N ASP A 658 25.05 -25.91 -8.17
CA ASP A 658 24.22 -26.47 -9.25
C ASP A 658 23.48 -27.73 -8.79
N LYS A 659 24.19 -28.65 -8.13
CA LYS A 659 23.58 -29.88 -7.56
C LYS A 659 22.53 -29.57 -6.49
N VAL A 660 22.81 -28.63 -5.58
CA VAL A 660 21.88 -28.27 -4.50
C VAL A 660 20.63 -27.58 -5.07
N ASP A 661 20.76 -26.80 -6.14
CA ASP A 661 19.61 -26.17 -6.79
C ASP A 661 18.73 -27.18 -7.54
N GLU A 662 19.32 -28.22 -8.15
CA GLU A 662 18.56 -29.35 -8.69
C GLU A 662 17.79 -30.09 -7.58
N GLU A 663 18.45 -30.43 -6.47
CA GLU A 663 17.79 -31.06 -5.31
C GLU A 663 16.68 -30.18 -4.72
N ARG A 664 16.91 -28.86 -4.68
CA ARG A 664 15.93 -27.87 -4.23
C ARG A 664 14.71 -27.84 -5.15
N TYR A 665 14.92 -27.88 -6.47
CA TYR A 665 13.86 -27.91 -7.48
C TYR A 665 12.98 -29.15 -7.31
N ASP A 666 13.56 -30.33 -7.12
CA ASP A 666 12.82 -31.57 -6.91
C ASP A 666 11.98 -31.54 -5.63
N VAL A 667 12.53 -31.01 -4.53
CA VAL A 667 11.79 -30.84 -3.27
C VAL A 667 10.65 -29.83 -3.45
N GLU A 668 10.88 -28.73 -4.15
CA GLU A 668 9.86 -27.73 -4.45
C GLU A 668 8.73 -28.31 -5.31
N ALA A 669 9.05 -29.14 -6.30
CA ALA A 669 8.07 -29.86 -7.11
C ALA A 669 7.23 -30.83 -6.26
N LYS A 670 7.84 -31.56 -5.32
CA LYS A 670 7.12 -32.43 -4.36
C LYS A 670 6.18 -31.63 -3.46
N VAL A 671 6.64 -30.49 -2.94
CA VAL A 671 5.81 -29.59 -2.12
C VAL A 671 4.64 -29.04 -2.94
N THR A 672 4.88 -28.65 -4.19
CA THR A 672 3.85 -28.14 -5.10
C THR A 672 2.76 -29.19 -5.36
N LYS A 673 3.16 -30.45 -5.62
CA LYS A 673 2.22 -31.58 -5.77
C LYS A 673 1.35 -31.77 -4.52
N ASN A 674 1.96 -31.71 -3.34
CA ASN A 674 1.23 -31.82 -2.08
C ASN A 674 0.25 -30.64 -1.87
N ILE A 675 0.65 -29.43 -2.26
CA ILE A 675 -0.23 -28.24 -2.18
C ILE A 675 -1.43 -28.40 -3.11
N THR A 676 -1.22 -28.84 -4.36
CA THR A 676 -2.31 -29.08 -5.30
C THR A 676 -3.25 -30.17 -4.79
N GLU A 677 -2.71 -31.26 -4.25
CA GLU A 677 -3.53 -32.33 -3.68
C GLU A 677 -4.33 -31.85 -2.46
N ILE A 678 -3.72 -31.08 -1.55
CA ILE A 678 -4.42 -30.49 -0.41
C ILE A 678 -5.50 -29.52 -0.87
N ALA A 679 -5.25 -28.73 -1.92
CA ALA A 679 -6.25 -27.81 -2.48
C ALA A 679 -7.46 -28.58 -3.04
N ASP A 680 -7.21 -29.62 -3.82
CA ASP A 680 -8.24 -30.49 -4.40
C ASP A 680 -9.04 -31.20 -3.31
N LEU A 681 -8.36 -31.79 -2.31
CA LEU A 681 -9.01 -32.43 -1.18
C LEU A 681 -9.82 -31.43 -0.35
N THR A 682 -9.29 -30.22 -0.16
CA THR A 682 -9.99 -29.15 0.54
C THR A 682 -11.26 -28.74 -0.21
N GLN A 683 -11.19 -28.63 -1.54
CA GLN A 683 -12.34 -28.32 -2.38
C GLN A 683 -13.38 -29.45 -2.33
N LYS A 684 -12.96 -30.72 -2.46
CA LYS A 684 -13.82 -31.90 -2.27
C LYS A 684 -14.51 -31.89 -0.90
N ILE A 685 -13.80 -31.53 0.16
CA ILE A 685 -14.39 -31.38 1.50
C ILE A 685 -15.43 -30.25 1.53
N TYR A 686 -15.18 -29.13 0.85
CA TYR A 686 -16.15 -28.03 0.76
C TYR A 686 -17.42 -28.44 0.00
N ASP A 687 -17.26 -29.14 -1.11
CA ASP A 687 -18.36 -29.61 -1.94
C ASP A 687 -19.21 -30.65 -1.20
N LEU A 688 -18.57 -31.56 -0.45
CA LEU A 688 -19.24 -32.58 0.36
C LEU A 688 -19.92 -32.02 1.62
N ARG A 689 -19.35 -30.99 2.26
CA ARG A 689 -19.82 -30.50 3.57
C ARG A 689 -20.93 -29.44 3.47
N GLY A 690 -21.23 -28.92 2.27
CA GLY A 690 -22.14 -27.80 2.06
C GLY A 690 -21.65 -26.48 2.71
N LYS A 691 -22.28 -25.34 2.37
CA LYS A 691 -21.91 -23.98 2.87
C LYS A 691 -22.11 -23.82 4.39
N PHE A 692 -21.23 -24.41 5.20
CA PHE A 692 -21.04 -24.04 6.60
C PHE A 692 -19.61 -23.52 6.80
N LYS A 693 -19.49 -22.22 7.11
CA LYS A 693 -18.20 -21.56 7.35
C LYS A 693 -17.60 -22.08 8.66
N ARG A 694 -16.51 -22.84 8.56
CA ARG A 694 -15.65 -23.13 9.71
C ARG A 694 -14.81 -21.88 10.00
N PRO A 695 -14.90 -21.23 11.17
CA PRO A 695 -14.03 -20.12 11.50
C PRO A 695 -12.59 -20.62 11.59
N THR A 696 -11.72 -20.15 10.70
CA THR A 696 -10.30 -20.51 10.70
C THR A 696 -9.59 -19.82 11.86
N LEU A 697 -9.31 -20.53 12.95
CA LEU A 697 -8.45 -20.03 14.03
C LEU A 697 -7.02 -19.89 13.48
N ARG A 698 -6.52 -18.66 13.39
CA ARG A 698 -5.15 -18.34 12.95
C ARG A 698 -4.40 -17.63 14.07
N ARG A 699 -3.12 -17.98 14.27
CA ARG A 699 -2.22 -17.30 15.20
C ARG A 699 -1.85 -15.92 14.64
N VAL A 700 -2.50 -14.88 15.15
CA VAL A 700 -2.24 -13.47 14.84
C VAL A 700 -0.93 -13.07 15.55
N ARG A 701 0.10 -12.70 14.80
CA ARG A 701 1.39 -12.25 15.35
C ARG A 701 1.54 -10.73 15.39
N ILE A 702 0.61 -9.99 14.79
CA ILE A 702 0.50 -8.53 14.85
C ILE A 702 -1.00 -8.21 14.91
N SER A 703 -1.49 -7.74 16.07
CA SER A 703 -2.90 -7.39 16.26
C SER A 703 -3.20 -6.02 15.65
N ALA A 704 -4.48 -5.72 15.40
CA ALA A 704 -4.94 -4.40 14.98
C ALA A 704 -4.40 -3.27 15.90
N ASP A 705 -4.17 -3.60 17.17
CA ASP A 705 -3.63 -2.68 18.18
C ASP A 705 -2.21 -2.20 17.82
N ALA A 706 -1.36 -3.07 17.28
CA ALA A 706 0.02 -2.71 16.92
C ALA A 706 0.08 -1.73 15.75
N MET A 707 -0.90 -1.76 14.84
CA MET A 707 -1.04 -0.78 13.77
C MET A 707 -1.68 0.52 14.27
N MET A 708 -2.73 0.42 15.08
CA MET A 708 -3.42 1.59 15.63
C MET A 708 -2.50 2.41 16.53
N GLN A 709 -1.60 1.76 17.27
CA GLN A 709 -0.60 2.44 18.09
C GLN A 709 0.47 3.16 17.24
N ALA A 710 0.79 2.64 16.05
CA ALA A 710 1.73 3.26 15.12
C ALA A 710 1.14 4.47 14.36
N LEU A 711 -0.17 4.45 14.09
CA LEU A 711 -0.86 5.51 13.35
C LEU A 711 -1.53 6.57 14.25
N LEU A 712 -1.96 6.21 15.45
CA LEU A 712 -2.76 7.08 16.35
C LEU A 712 -2.03 7.50 17.63
N GLY A 713 -0.77 7.07 17.82
CA GLY A 713 0.05 7.41 18.97
C GLY A 713 -0.55 6.96 20.32
N THR A 714 -0.28 7.73 21.38
CA THR A 714 -0.57 7.35 22.78
C THR A 714 -2.05 7.29 23.17
N ARG A 715 -2.99 7.69 22.29
CA ARG A 715 -4.44 7.59 22.57
C ARG A 715 -5.01 6.19 22.35
N ALA A 716 -4.28 5.26 21.73
CA ALA A 716 -4.69 3.86 21.58
C ALA A 716 -4.47 3.01 22.85
N LYS A 717 -4.53 3.61 24.05
CA LYS A 717 -4.51 2.88 25.33
C LYS A 717 -5.91 2.45 25.78
N GLU A 718 -6.83 2.29 24.83
CA GLU A 718 -8.03 1.48 25.03
C GLU A 718 -7.73 0.11 24.46
N SER A 719 -7.50 -0.90 25.33
CA SER A 719 -7.40 -2.26 24.83
C SER A 719 -8.73 -2.58 24.14
N LEU A 720 -8.69 -2.94 22.86
CA LEU A 720 -9.84 -3.44 22.11
C LEU A 720 -10.21 -4.87 22.55
N ASP A 721 -10.07 -5.16 23.84
CA ASP A 721 -10.73 -6.31 24.42
C ASP A 721 -12.23 -6.03 24.37
N LEU A 722 -13.02 -7.04 23.99
CA LEU A 722 -14.48 -7.02 24.01
C LEU A 722 -15.08 -6.54 25.35
N ARG A 723 -14.25 -6.52 26.41
CA ARG A 723 -14.57 -6.11 27.78
C ARG A 723 -14.50 -4.60 28.02
N ALA A 724 -13.79 -3.81 27.20
CA ALA A 724 -13.58 -2.38 27.46
C ALA A 724 -14.78 -1.49 27.12
N HIS A 725 -15.72 -1.97 26.28
CA HIS A 725 -16.92 -1.23 25.88
C HIS A 725 -18.14 -1.42 26.80
N LEU A 726 -18.03 -2.28 27.83
CA LEU A 726 -19.07 -2.39 28.85
C LEU A 726 -18.81 -1.31 29.88
N LYS A 727 -19.74 -0.36 30.03
CA LYS A 727 -19.71 0.67 31.09
C LYS A 727 -19.34 0.00 32.40
N GLN A 728 -18.16 0.32 32.93
CA GLN A 728 -17.85 0.03 34.31
C GLN A 728 -18.80 0.90 35.12
N VAL A 729 -19.86 0.30 35.68
CA VAL A 729 -20.65 0.95 36.73
C VAL A 729 -19.63 1.35 37.77
N LYS A 730 -19.44 2.66 37.95
CA LYS A 730 -18.54 3.19 38.96
C LYS A 730 -18.95 2.55 40.27
N LYS A 731 -18.09 1.69 40.79
CA LYS A 731 -18.22 1.13 42.14
C LYS A 731 -17.79 2.21 43.13
N GLU A 732 -18.46 3.36 43.07
CA GLU A 732 -18.33 4.49 43.98
C GLU A 732 -19.72 5.08 44.31
N ASP A 733 -20.79 4.74 43.57
CA ASP A 733 -22.15 5.18 43.89
C ASP A 733 -22.96 4.20 44.77
N ILE A 734 -22.43 3.00 45.06
CA ILE A 734 -23.10 2.02 45.95
C ILE A 734 -23.02 2.44 47.43
N GLU A 735 -22.10 3.33 47.82
CA GLU A 735 -22.06 3.85 49.20
C GLU A 735 -22.85 5.16 49.40
N LYS A 736 -23.34 5.80 48.32
CA LYS A 736 -24.18 7.00 48.40
C LYS A 736 -25.68 6.72 48.24
N GLU A 737 -26.05 5.55 47.72
CA GLU A 737 -27.44 5.07 47.64
C GLU A 737 -27.82 4.12 48.79
N ASN A 738 -27.12 4.19 49.93
CA ASN A 738 -27.55 3.56 51.19
C ASN A 738 -28.20 4.56 52.16
N ARG A 739 -28.65 5.72 51.65
CA ARG A 739 -29.25 6.79 52.46
C ARG A 739 -30.77 6.91 52.32
N GLU A 740 -31.45 5.90 51.76
CA GLU A 740 -32.92 5.75 51.83
C GLU A 740 -33.36 4.26 51.90
N VAL A 741 -32.91 3.51 52.91
CA VAL A 741 -33.74 2.45 53.52
C VAL A 741 -33.62 2.61 55.03
N GLY A 742 -34.46 3.51 55.55
CA GLY A 742 -34.52 3.87 56.95
C GLY A 742 -35.10 2.76 57.83
N ASP A 743 -34.68 2.79 59.09
CA ASP A 743 -35.27 2.08 60.22
C ASP A 743 -36.78 2.37 60.31
N TRP A 744 -37.61 1.34 60.16
CA TRP A 744 -39.03 1.42 60.50
C TRP A 744 -39.29 0.61 61.77
N ARG A 745 -39.50 1.33 62.87
CA ARG A 745 -40.18 0.84 64.07
C ARG A 745 -41.51 0.21 63.68
N LYS A 746 -41.69 -1.08 63.97
CA LYS A 746 -42.99 -1.77 63.93
C LYS A 746 -43.83 -1.29 65.12
N ASN A 747 -44.72 -0.33 64.92
CA ASN A 747 -45.76 -0.05 65.91
C ASN A 747 -46.86 -1.10 65.74
N ILE A 748 -47.27 -1.75 66.83
CA ILE A 748 -48.33 -2.75 66.86
C ILE A 748 -49.53 -2.09 67.54
N ASP A 749 -50.72 -2.18 66.95
CA ASP A 749 -51.96 -1.69 67.54
C ASP A 749 -52.32 -2.55 68.76
N ALA A 750 -51.78 -2.19 69.93
CA ALA A 750 -52.26 -2.75 71.19
C ALA A 750 -53.69 -2.22 71.38
N LEU A 751 -54.68 -3.08 71.13
CA LEU A 751 -56.12 -2.83 71.32
C LEU A 751 -56.50 -2.64 72.80
N SER A 752 -55.67 -1.95 73.60
CA SER A 752 -55.82 -1.76 75.05
C SER A 752 -57.01 -0.88 75.43
N GLY A 753 -57.70 -0.27 74.47
CA GLY A 753 -58.93 0.51 74.67
C GLY A 753 -60.21 -0.17 74.17
N MET A 754 -60.17 -1.46 73.80
CA MET A 754 -61.29 -2.15 73.16
C MET A 754 -62.04 -3.10 74.11
N GLU A 755 -62.67 -2.56 75.15
CA GLU A 755 -63.52 -3.32 76.10
C GLU A 755 -64.96 -3.56 75.59
N GLY A 756 -65.25 -3.21 74.33
CA GLY A 756 -66.58 -3.31 73.72
C GLY A 756 -66.62 -4.11 72.42
N ARG A 757 -67.71 -4.86 72.21
CA ARG A 757 -67.95 -5.69 71.01
C ARG A 757 -68.15 -4.84 69.76
N LYS A 758 -67.47 -5.17 68.66
CA LYS A 758 -67.60 -4.50 67.35
C LYS A 758 -69.00 -4.74 66.74
N LYS A 759 -69.56 -3.70 66.11
CA LYS A 759 -70.94 -3.61 65.57
C LYS A 759 -71.26 -4.51 64.34
N LYS A 760 -70.38 -5.42 63.94
CA LYS A 760 -70.63 -6.32 62.80
C LYS A 760 -70.85 -7.74 63.32
N PHE A 761 -71.90 -8.41 62.83
CA PHE A 761 -72.09 -9.84 63.05
C PHE A 761 -71.09 -10.59 62.15
N GLU A 762 -70.21 -11.35 62.77
CA GLU A 762 -69.28 -12.25 62.08
C GLU A 762 -70.06 -13.54 61.78
N GLY A 763 -70.18 -13.87 60.50
CA GLY A 763 -70.81 -15.10 60.01
C GLY A 763 -69.82 -16.24 59.91
#